data_AF-W3AQ00-F1
#
_entry.id   AF-W3AQ00-F1
#
_cell.length_a   1.000
_cell.length_b   1.000
_cell.length_c   1.000
_cell.angle_alpha   90.00
_cell.angle_beta   90.00
_cell.angle_gamma   90.00
#
_symmetry.space_group_name_H-M   'P 1'
#
loop_
_entity.id
_entity.type
_entity.pdbx_description
1 polymer ?
#
loop_
_entity_poly.entity_id
_entity_poly.type
_entity_poly.pdbx_seq_one_letter_code
_entity_poly.pdbx_strand_id
1 'polypeptide(L)'
;MRKLVQILLFTLLIICFSGNVYAQTPVTSKEQLNHPECKVGVMTGTAAMFSLEKELPEAEYVHFNSLPTAIESVKQGKLDAFVYDRMQLTYAIENGAVGVHILEENLDEGIPIAVGISPVTSIPDFTEKLNSFISETKANGVLDDMYKRWVILKEEKMPDIELPKEPKYHLVVGTTGLAPPYSYFMGETIYGYDIELAYRFAAWLGADVDFMIYDYGSIINAAVSGDVDCIMANLNVTSERKESIPFSDELYSEKIGVLVRDEEKANNNGEKSLSEFNNKRIGIQTGSVFDEIVMERLPDAKIVYLNTRADLINALETHKIDAYATDEPVLRIQMTQHDKITMFPEYLDSFEFGFVFPQTAEGQKLCDEFNEFIERSKTDGTIQKLNEKWFSEDPDKEIPDYKSLPSINGTLKVAMEGQYEPFSYIVTDGVSGFDPELITLFCIEKGYGLQFVPMNFDGILPSVQSGKCDMGCDGLTITEERKESILFSVPYFTGGTVLAVLKDDNVTGNGILDSIADSFNKTFIRESRWKMFVIGISNTLIITVLSILFGTALGFVVFYICRNGNAFANTVTKLMLWLVQGMPVVVLLMILYYIIFAKASISGIAVAVIGFTLIFSSSVFGLLKIGVGAVDNGQYEAAYALGHSYRDTFFKIILPQALPHVLPAYRGEIVGLIKATSVVGYIAVQDLTKMGDIVRSRTYEAFFPLIAITVIYFVLEWLIGLMVSHMELNYNPKQRTRQQILKGVKEND
;
A
#
# COMPACT_ATOMS: atom_id res chain seq x y z
N MET A 1 -41.46 -23.22 -33.66
CA MET A 1 -40.56 -22.50 -32.73
C MET A 1 -39.11 -22.51 -33.17
N ARG A 2 -38.41 -23.64 -33.32
CA ARG A 2 -36.98 -23.67 -33.73
C ARG A 2 -36.64 -22.96 -35.05
N LYS A 3 -37.44 -23.16 -36.11
CA LYS A 3 -37.28 -22.43 -37.39
C LYS A 3 -37.62 -20.93 -37.29
N LEU A 4 -38.52 -20.55 -36.39
CA LEU A 4 -38.89 -19.15 -36.17
C LEU A 4 -37.79 -18.40 -35.41
N VAL A 5 -37.16 -19.07 -34.43
CA VAL A 5 -36.00 -18.55 -33.68
C VAL A 5 -34.76 -18.46 -34.56
N GLN A 6 -34.52 -19.41 -35.46
CA GLN A 6 -33.43 -19.31 -36.44
C GLN A 6 -33.65 -18.19 -37.46
N ILE A 7 -34.88 -17.97 -37.92
CA ILE A 7 -35.18 -16.85 -38.82
C ILE A 7 -35.03 -15.53 -38.07
N LEU A 8 -35.51 -15.41 -36.81
CA LEU A 8 -35.34 -14.21 -35.99
C LEU A 8 -33.86 -13.91 -35.68
N LEU A 9 -33.04 -14.93 -35.43
CA LEU A 9 -31.59 -14.78 -35.23
C LEU A 9 -30.87 -14.39 -36.53
N PHE A 10 -31.32 -14.88 -37.69
CA PHE A 10 -30.77 -14.48 -38.99
C PHE A 10 -31.19 -13.06 -39.39
N THR A 11 -32.43 -12.64 -39.10
CA THR A 11 -32.85 -11.25 -39.32
C THR A 11 -32.25 -10.28 -38.30
N LEU A 12 -32.00 -10.69 -37.04
CA LEU A 12 -31.21 -9.88 -36.10
C LEU A 12 -29.75 -9.74 -36.54
N LEU A 13 -29.15 -10.79 -37.12
CA LEU A 13 -27.78 -10.69 -37.66
C LEU A 13 -27.68 -9.77 -38.87
N ILE A 14 -28.71 -9.69 -39.71
CA ILE A 14 -28.71 -8.79 -40.89
C ILE A 14 -29.00 -7.33 -40.47
N ILE A 15 -29.76 -7.11 -39.40
CA ILE A 15 -30.01 -5.77 -38.84
C ILE A 15 -28.79 -5.25 -38.03
N CYS A 16 -27.92 -6.14 -37.52
CA CYS A 16 -26.65 -5.75 -36.90
C CYS A 16 -25.50 -5.51 -37.90
N PHE A 17 -25.72 -5.74 -39.20
CA PHE A 17 -24.71 -5.55 -40.26
C PHE A 17 -25.11 -4.52 -41.33
N SER A 18 -26.04 -3.61 -41.02
CA SER A 18 -26.11 -2.32 -41.71
C SER A 18 -25.26 -1.30 -40.96
N GLY A 19 -23.96 -1.59 -40.83
CA GLY A 19 -22.94 -0.62 -40.47
C GLY A 19 -22.57 0.18 -41.72
N ASN A 20 -22.51 1.50 -41.56
CA ASN A 20 -22.38 2.52 -42.59
C ASN A 20 -21.39 2.19 -43.72
N VAL A 21 -21.83 2.52 -44.93
CA VAL A 21 -21.12 2.38 -46.21
C VAL A 21 -19.99 3.43 -46.38
N TYR A 22 -19.69 4.24 -45.36
CA TYR A 22 -18.59 5.21 -45.41
C TYR A 22 -17.23 4.68 -44.93
N ALA A 23 -17.20 3.53 -44.26
CA ALA A 23 -15.97 2.97 -43.69
C ALA A 23 -15.13 2.18 -44.73
N GLN A 24 -14.62 2.81 -45.79
CA GLN A 24 -13.58 2.20 -46.65
C GLN A 24 -12.60 3.19 -47.32
N THR A 25 -12.65 4.48 -47.03
CA THR A 25 -11.64 5.42 -47.54
C THR A 25 -10.79 5.95 -46.39
N PRO A 26 -9.45 5.83 -46.45
CA PRO A 26 -8.57 6.46 -45.47
C PRO A 26 -8.88 7.95 -45.38
N VAL A 27 -9.03 8.46 -44.16
CA VAL A 27 -9.17 9.90 -43.93
C VAL A 27 -7.83 10.55 -44.28
N THR A 28 -7.83 11.36 -45.34
CA THR A 28 -6.66 12.09 -45.83
C THR A 28 -6.80 13.59 -45.66
N SER A 29 -8.01 14.09 -45.38
CA SER A 29 -8.21 15.50 -45.05
C SER A 29 -9.31 15.77 -44.01
N LYS A 30 -9.26 16.92 -43.34
CA LYS A 30 -10.17 17.36 -42.29
C LYS A 30 -11.55 17.67 -42.84
N GLU A 31 -11.68 18.09 -44.10
CA GLU A 31 -12.99 18.32 -44.72
C GLU A 31 -13.81 17.03 -44.83
N GLN A 32 -13.15 15.87 -44.90
CA GLN A 32 -13.83 14.57 -44.92
C GLN A 32 -14.50 14.25 -43.57
N LEU A 33 -14.05 14.90 -42.48
CA LEU A 33 -14.54 14.67 -41.13
C LEU A 33 -15.75 15.56 -40.78
N ASN A 34 -16.03 16.61 -41.56
CA ASN A 34 -17.19 17.48 -41.32
C ASN A 34 -18.47 16.88 -41.93
N HIS A 35 -18.92 15.74 -41.38
CA HIS A 35 -20.09 15.03 -41.86
C HIS A 35 -20.86 14.35 -40.71
N PRO A 36 -22.21 14.29 -40.73
CA PRO A 36 -23.03 13.73 -39.63
C PRO A 36 -22.81 12.27 -39.28
N GLU A 37 -22.17 11.50 -40.17
CA GLU A 37 -21.84 10.09 -39.95
C GLU A 37 -20.41 9.87 -39.42
N CYS A 38 -19.59 10.92 -39.40
CA CYS A 38 -18.21 10.86 -38.91
C CYS A 38 -18.16 11.11 -37.40
N LYS A 39 -17.47 10.21 -36.70
CA LYS A 39 -17.24 10.29 -35.26
C LYS A 39 -15.86 10.85 -34.98
N VAL A 40 -15.81 12.06 -34.45
CA VAL A 40 -14.57 12.75 -34.10
C VAL A 40 -14.45 12.81 -32.59
N GLY A 41 -13.41 12.17 -32.06
CA GLY A 41 -13.10 12.21 -30.65
C GLY A 41 -12.39 13.51 -30.25
N VAL A 42 -12.62 13.99 -29.04
CA VAL A 42 -11.93 15.16 -28.47
C VAL A 42 -11.74 15.03 -26.96
N MET A 43 -10.66 15.60 -26.44
CA MET A 43 -10.37 15.60 -25.00
C MET A 43 -11.25 16.60 -24.26
N THR A 44 -11.93 16.15 -23.20
CA THR A 44 -12.82 16.98 -22.37
C THR A 44 -12.05 18.11 -21.68
N GLY A 45 -12.60 19.33 -21.70
CA GLY A 45 -12.02 20.50 -21.02
C GLY A 45 -10.84 21.16 -21.74
N THR A 46 -10.58 20.80 -22.99
CA THR A 46 -9.43 21.27 -23.76
C THR A 46 -9.82 22.23 -24.88
N ALA A 47 -8.88 23.05 -25.34
CA ALA A 47 -9.14 24.01 -26.41
C ALA A 47 -9.46 23.33 -27.76
N ALA A 48 -9.08 22.06 -27.93
CA ALA A 48 -9.45 21.25 -29.08
C ALA A 48 -10.98 21.12 -29.24
N MET A 49 -11.76 21.17 -28.16
CA MET A 49 -13.24 21.15 -28.24
C MET A 49 -13.78 22.37 -29.00
N PHE A 50 -13.24 23.55 -28.72
CA PHE A 50 -13.64 24.78 -29.38
C PHE A 50 -13.24 24.77 -30.86
N SER A 51 -12.02 24.36 -31.17
CA SER A 51 -11.57 24.24 -32.57
C SER A 51 -12.39 23.18 -33.33
N LEU A 52 -12.78 22.09 -32.67
CA LEU A 52 -13.66 21.07 -33.25
C LEU A 52 -15.04 21.63 -33.58
N GLU A 53 -15.68 22.31 -32.63
CA GLU A 53 -17.00 22.91 -32.81
C GLU A 53 -17.04 23.95 -33.93
N LYS A 54 -15.95 24.72 -34.06
CA LYS A 54 -15.81 25.77 -35.07
C LYS A 54 -15.54 25.23 -36.46
N GLU A 55 -14.66 24.25 -36.58
CA GLU A 55 -14.12 23.80 -37.87
C GLU A 55 -14.86 22.56 -38.43
N LEU A 56 -15.43 21.69 -37.57
CA LEU A 56 -16.17 20.48 -37.95
C LEU A 56 -17.58 20.42 -37.33
N PRO A 57 -18.45 21.45 -37.51
CA PRO A 57 -19.74 21.57 -36.85
C PRO A 57 -20.76 20.46 -37.15
N GLU A 58 -20.56 19.70 -38.24
CA GLU A 58 -21.48 18.66 -38.68
C GLU A 58 -21.10 17.26 -38.16
N ALA A 59 -19.95 17.08 -37.50
CA ALA A 59 -19.49 15.78 -37.01
C ALA A 59 -20.17 15.35 -35.69
N GLU A 60 -20.21 14.04 -35.41
CA GLU A 60 -20.60 13.52 -34.10
C GLU A 60 -19.40 13.58 -33.14
N TYR A 61 -19.54 14.33 -32.04
CA TYR A 61 -18.47 14.47 -31.05
C TYR A 61 -18.50 13.36 -30.01
N VAL A 62 -17.33 12.78 -29.74
CA VAL A 62 -17.14 11.78 -28.68
C VAL A 62 -16.10 12.30 -27.70
N HIS A 63 -16.49 12.49 -26.45
CA HIS A 63 -15.62 13.06 -25.43
C HIS A 63 -14.77 11.98 -24.73
N PHE A 64 -13.50 12.28 -24.52
CA PHE A 64 -12.55 11.42 -23.82
C PHE A 64 -11.88 12.17 -22.67
N ASN A 65 -11.54 11.44 -21.60
CA ASN A 65 -10.77 11.97 -20.48
C ASN A 65 -9.34 11.39 -20.43
N SER A 66 -8.98 10.56 -21.41
CA SER A 66 -7.68 9.87 -21.49
C SER A 66 -7.21 9.77 -22.95
N LEU A 67 -5.99 10.24 -23.20
CA LEU A 67 -5.38 10.27 -24.53
C LEU A 67 -5.16 8.84 -25.09
N PRO A 68 -4.61 7.87 -24.33
CA PRO A 68 -4.50 6.48 -24.79
C PRO A 68 -5.83 5.86 -25.24
N THR A 69 -6.91 6.06 -24.47
CA THR A 69 -8.24 5.51 -24.80
C THR A 69 -8.79 6.09 -26.10
N ALA A 70 -8.51 7.37 -26.35
CA ALA A 70 -8.93 8.05 -27.57
C ALA A 70 -8.16 7.55 -28.80
N ILE A 71 -6.83 7.45 -28.70
CA ILE A 71 -5.96 6.88 -29.74
C ILE A 71 -6.38 5.45 -30.09
N GLU A 72 -6.64 4.62 -29.08
CA GLU A 72 -7.09 3.24 -29.28
C GLU A 72 -8.46 3.17 -29.95
N SER A 73 -9.37 4.10 -29.66
CA SER A 73 -10.69 4.17 -30.31
C SER A 73 -10.58 4.49 -31.81
N VAL A 74 -9.63 5.37 -32.19
CA VAL A 74 -9.28 5.62 -33.60
C VAL A 74 -8.69 4.36 -34.24
N LYS A 75 -7.76 3.69 -33.54
CA LYS A 75 -7.12 2.44 -34.00
C LYS A 75 -8.06 1.23 -34.09
N GLN A 76 -9.14 1.19 -33.31
CA GLN A 76 -10.18 0.14 -33.38
C GLN A 76 -11.30 0.46 -34.37
N GLY A 77 -11.42 1.72 -34.79
CA GLY A 77 -12.31 2.14 -35.87
C GLY A 77 -13.67 2.52 -35.34
N LYS A 78 -13.69 2.79 -34.03
CA LYS A 78 -14.82 3.35 -33.30
C LYS A 78 -14.92 4.86 -33.55
N LEU A 79 -13.79 5.50 -33.89
CA LEU A 79 -13.69 6.90 -34.32
C LEU A 79 -13.06 6.97 -35.69
N ASP A 80 -13.48 7.95 -36.48
CA ASP A 80 -12.88 8.29 -37.77
C ASP A 80 -11.64 9.16 -37.58
N ALA A 81 -11.65 10.02 -36.56
CA ALA A 81 -10.49 10.83 -36.16
C ALA A 81 -10.55 11.19 -34.66
N PHE A 82 -9.41 11.61 -34.12
CA PHE A 82 -9.30 12.22 -32.81
C PHE A 82 -8.53 13.54 -32.93
N VAL A 83 -9.03 14.61 -32.31
CA VAL A 83 -8.40 15.93 -32.35
C VAL A 83 -7.88 16.34 -30.99
N TYR A 84 -6.61 16.76 -30.96
CA TYR A 84 -5.92 17.22 -29.75
C TYR A 84 -4.67 18.03 -30.09
N ASP A 85 -3.97 18.56 -29.09
CA ASP A 85 -2.75 19.35 -29.32
C ASP A 85 -1.73 18.57 -30.15
N ARG A 86 -1.30 19.15 -31.29
CA ARG A 86 -0.47 18.43 -32.27
C ARG A 86 0.81 17.90 -31.64
N MET A 87 1.43 18.67 -30.75
CA MET A 87 2.66 18.25 -30.07
C MET A 87 2.42 17.08 -29.12
N GLN A 88 1.30 17.04 -28.41
CA GLN A 88 0.90 15.90 -27.58
C GLN A 88 0.63 14.64 -28.41
N LEU A 89 -0.05 14.78 -29.55
CA LEU A 89 -0.25 13.68 -30.49
C LEU A 89 1.09 13.18 -31.10
N THR A 90 1.97 14.11 -31.43
CA THR A 90 3.29 13.81 -32.03
C THR A 90 4.16 13.08 -31.00
N TYR A 91 4.18 13.58 -29.77
CA TYR A 91 4.83 12.94 -28.64
C TYR A 91 4.27 11.54 -28.40
N ALA A 92 2.94 11.35 -28.42
CA ALA A 92 2.33 10.04 -28.27
C ALA A 92 2.78 9.05 -29.36
N ILE A 93 2.86 9.48 -30.64
CA ILE A 93 3.35 8.64 -31.75
C ILE A 93 4.83 8.30 -31.59
N GLU A 94 5.65 9.27 -31.23
CA GLU A 94 7.10 9.06 -31.07
C GLU A 94 7.45 8.22 -29.84
N ASN A 95 6.56 8.20 -28.83
CA ASN A 95 6.67 7.38 -27.63
C ASN A 95 5.78 6.12 -27.67
N GLY A 96 5.43 5.65 -28.88
CA GLY A 96 4.91 4.28 -29.03
C GLY A 96 3.50 4.13 -29.60
N ALA A 97 2.78 5.22 -29.88
CA ALA A 97 1.46 5.12 -30.52
C ALA A 97 1.58 4.72 -32.00
N VAL A 98 1.47 3.42 -32.26
CA VAL A 98 1.51 2.81 -33.60
C VAL A 98 0.12 2.47 -34.15
N GLY A 99 -0.05 2.52 -35.48
CA GLY A 99 -1.33 2.25 -36.14
C GLY A 99 -2.24 3.49 -36.29
N VAL A 100 -1.69 4.66 -36.00
CA VAL A 100 -2.28 5.99 -36.21
C VAL A 100 -1.24 6.93 -36.80
N HIS A 101 -1.67 7.97 -37.50
CA HIS A 101 -0.83 9.07 -37.95
C HIS A 101 -1.56 10.40 -37.80
N ILE A 102 -0.82 11.51 -37.78
CA ILE A 102 -1.40 12.85 -37.74
C ILE A 102 -1.45 13.39 -39.17
N LEU A 103 -2.57 13.96 -39.59
CA LEU A 103 -2.68 14.65 -40.88
C LEU A 103 -1.65 15.80 -40.98
N GLU A 104 -1.15 16.06 -42.18
CA GLU A 104 -0.23 17.20 -42.39
C GLU A 104 -0.89 18.54 -42.06
N GLU A 105 -2.17 18.67 -42.39
CA GLU A 105 -2.96 19.83 -42.02
C GLU A 105 -3.33 19.83 -40.52
N ASN A 106 -3.62 21.04 -40.03
CA ASN A 106 -4.10 21.25 -38.67
C ASN A 106 -5.60 21.56 -38.72
N LEU A 107 -6.27 21.25 -37.61
CA LEU A 107 -7.67 21.60 -37.45
C LEU A 107 -7.84 23.13 -37.50
N ASP A 108 -6.97 23.86 -36.80
CA ASP A 108 -6.99 25.32 -36.69
C ASP A 108 -5.70 26.00 -37.16
N GLU A 109 -5.71 27.34 -37.13
CA GLU A 109 -4.56 28.19 -37.49
C GLU A 109 -3.53 28.33 -36.34
N GLY A 110 -3.90 27.90 -35.14
CA GLY A 110 -3.09 27.97 -33.92
C GLY A 110 -3.80 28.72 -32.78
N ILE A 111 -3.69 28.18 -31.57
CA ILE A 111 -4.22 28.74 -30.33
C ILE A 111 -3.05 29.27 -29.49
N PRO A 112 -3.11 30.54 -29.05
CA PRO A 112 -2.08 31.10 -28.18
C PRO A 112 -1.99 30.35 -26.85
N ILE A 113 -0.77 30.08 -26.41
CA ILE A 113 -0.44 29.63 -25.06
C ILE A 113 0.08 30.83 -24.27
N ALA A 114 -0.44 31.00 -23.07
CA ALA A 114 -0.02 32.05 -22.14
C ALA A 114 -0.16 31.57 -20.70
N VAL A 115 0.51 32.27 -19.77
CA VAL A 115 0.40 32.00 -18.34
C VAL A 115 -0.95 32.51 -17.84
N GLY A 116 -1.71 31.64 -17.17
CA GLY A 116 -2.93 32.04 -16.46
C GLY A 116 -2.56 32.75 -15.17
N ILE A 117 -3.20 33.86 -14.85
CA ILE A 117 -2.84 34.69 -13.68
C ILE A 117 -3.99 34.64 -12.68
N SER A 118 -3.68 34.42 -11.40
CA SER A 118 -4.69 34.53 -10.35
C SER A 118 -5.17 35.98 -10.22
N PRO A 119 -6.49 36.24 -10.22
CA PRO A 119 -7.03 37.57 -9.98
C PRO A 119 -6.81 38.07 -8.54
N VAL A 120 -6.39 37.18 -7.63
CA VAL A 120 -6.22 37.45 -6.20
C VAL A 120 -4.79 37.22 -5.71
N THR A 121 -3.81 37.10 -6.62
CA THR A 121 -2.38 36.96 -6.25
C THR A 121 -1.93 38.04 -5.27
N SER A 122 -1.09 37.63 -4.32
CA SER A 122 -0.53 38.52 -3.31
C SER A 122 0.66 39.36 -3.81
N ILE A 123 1.19 39.04 -4.99
CA ILE A 123 2.37 39.69 -5.57
C ILE A 123 1.95 40.99 -6.28
N PRO A 124 2.46 42.17 -5.86
CA PRO A 124 2.07 43.44 -6.47
C PRO A 124 2.51 43.54 -7.94
N ASP A 125 1.62 44.08 -8.78
CA ASP A 125 1.83 44.34 -10.20
C ASP A 125 2.26 43.09 -10.99
N PHE A 126 1.75 41.91 -10.59
CA PHE A 126 2.17 40.61 -11.11
C PHE A 126 2.10 40.51 -12.63
N THR A 127 0.97 40.90 -13.24
CA THR A 127 0.79 40.86 -14.70
C THR A 127 1.82 41.72 -15.44
N GLU A 128 2.09 42.93 -14.97
CA GLU A 128 3.07 43.83 -15.60
C GLU A 128 4.49 43.27 -15.51
N LYS A 129 4.83 42.69 -14.35
CA LYS A 129 6.12 42.03 -14.11
C LYS A 129 6.30 40.81 -14.99
N LEU A 130 5.28 39.94 -15.06
CA LEU A 130 5.31 38.74 -15.88
C LEU A 130 5.43 39.08 -17.37
N ASN A 131 4.67 40.06 -17.86
CA ASN A 131 4.77 40.50 -19.25
C ASN A 131 6.12 41.18 -19.56
N SER A 132 6.69 41.91 -18.59
CA SER A 132 8.04 42.48 -18.74
C SER A 132 9.09 41.38 -18.86
N PHE A 133 9.01 40.34 -18.01
CA PHE A 133 9.87 39.17 -18.08
C PHE A 133 9.72 38.42 -19.42
N ILE A 134 8.49 38.17 -19.87
CA ILE A 134 8.21 37.51 -21.16
C ILE A 134 8.80 38.34 -22.31
N SER A 135 8.59 39.66 -22.30
CA SER A 135 9.11 40.56 -23.33
C SER A 135 10.65 40.58 -23.37
N GLU A 136 11.30 40.64 -22.22
CA GLU A 136 12.77 40.61 -22.10
C GLU A 136 13.35 39.27 -22.58
N THR A 137 12.77 38.16 -22.14
CA THR A 137 13.21 36.80 -22.49
C THR A 137 12.88 36.41 -23.93
N LYS A 138 11.88 37.02 -24.53
CA LYS A 138 11.61 36.93 -25.97
C LYS A 138 12.63 37.74 -26.78
N ALA A 139 12.93 38.96 -26.35
CA ALA A 139 13.87 39.85 -27.05
C ALA A 139 15.32 39.32 -27.03
N ASN A 140 15.72 38.65 -25.96
CA ASN A 140 17.07 38.06 -25.83
C ASN A 140 17.17 36.61 -26.33
N GLY A 141 16.05 36.03 -26.82
CA GLY A 141 16.00 34.68 -27.41
C GLY A 141 15.96 33.53 -26.42
N VAL A 142 15.84 33.77 -25.11
CA VAL A 142 15.76 32.72 -24.10
C VAL A 142 14.49 31.87 -24.25
N LEU A 143 13.33 32.50 -24.49
CA LEU A 143 12.08 31.74 -24.69
C LEU A 143 12.15 30.86 -25.95
N ASP A 144 12.74 31.37 -27.03
CA ASP A 144 12.90 30.62 -28.28
C ASP A 144 13.86 29.43 -28.10
N ASP A 145 14.95 29.61 -27.35
CA ASP A 145 15.88 28.53 -26.99
C ASP A 145 15.21 27.47 -26.13
N MET A 146 14.48 27.88 -25.10
CA MET A 146 13.72 26.97 -24.22
C MET A 146 12.73 26.13 -25.02
N TYR A 147 11.92 26.78 -25.85
CA TYR A 147 10.93 26.11 -26.67
C TYR A 147 11.61 25.12 -27.63
N LYS A 148 12.71 25.54 -28.26
CA LYS A 148 13.50 24.66 -29.12
C LYS A 148 14.06 23.46 -28.37
N ARG A 149 14.63 23.63 -27.18
CA ARG A 149 15.21 22.51 -26.40
C ARG A 149 14.15 21.55 -25.91
N TRP A 150 13.13 22.05 -25.20
CA TRP A 150 12.12 21.18 -24.59
C TRP A 150 11.14 20.61 -25.59
N VAL A 151 10.63 21.43 -26.51
CA VAL A 151 9.49 21.07 -27.35
C VAL A 151 9.93 20.50 -28.70
N ILE A 152 11.01 21.03 -29.31
CA ILE A 152 11.49 20.59 -30.63
C ILE A 152 12.56 19.50 -30.53
N LEU A 153 13.60 19.73 -29.73
CA LEU A 153 14.76 18.84 -29.58
C LEU A 153 14.59 17.78 -28.50
N LYS A 154 13.61 17.97 -27.59
CA LYS A 154 13.30 17.09 -26.45
C LYS A 154 14.50 16.83 -25.54
N GLU A 155 15.26 17.88 -25.29
CA GLU A 155 16.34 17.83 -24.32
C GLU A 155 15.74 17.86 -22.90
N GLU A 156 15.79 16.72 -22.20
CA GLU A 156 15.20 16.57 -20.86
C GLU A 156 16.06 17.18 -19.74
N LYS A 157 17.07 17.98 -20.10
CA LYS A 157 18.04 18.52 -19.15
C LYS A 157 17.62 19.92 -18.71
N MET A 158 17.22 20.04 -17.45
CA MET A 158 16.99 21.34 -16.81
C MET A 158 18.31 22.12 -16.66
N PRO A 159 18.35 23.41 -17.01
CA PRO A 159 19.50 24.26 -16.72
C PRO A 159 19.56 24.59 -15.23
N ASP A 160 20.78 24.84 -14.75
CA ASP A 160 20.99 25.30 -13.38
C ASP A 160 20.55 26.77 -13.26
N ILE A 161 19.49 27.00 -12.49
CA ILE A 161 18.89 28.33 -12.26
C ILE A 161 19.01 28.63 -10.78
N GLU A 162 19.96 29.50 -10.41
CA GLU A 162 20.13 29.92 -9.03
C GLU A 162 18.98 30.83 -8.58
N LEU A 163 18.17 30.33 -7.64
CA LEU A 163 17.15 31.12 -6.96
C LEU A 163 17.78 32.02 -5.88
N PRO A 164 17.16 33.18 -5.57
CA PRO A 164 17.66 34.10 -4.55
C PRO A 164 17.67 33.46 -3.16
N LYS A 165 18.80 33.58 -2.45
CA LYS A 165 18.97 33.06 -1.08
C LYS A 165 18.10 33.77 -0.03
N GLU A 166 17.70 35.01 -0.31
CA GLU A 166 16.78 35.81 0.49
C GLU A 166 15.63 36.28 -0.43
N PRO A 167 14.61 35.42 -0.65
CA PRO A 167 13.53 35.73 -1.57
C PRO A 167 12.68 36.88 -1.04
N LYS A 168 12.32 37.82 -1.94
CA LYS A 168 11.47 38.98 -1.65
C LYS A 168 9.99 38.63 -1.74
N TYR A 169 9.65 37.64 -2.57
CA TYR A 169 8.31 37.15 -2.82
C TYR A 169 8.33 35.63 -2.76
N HIS A 170 7.15 35.04 -2.55
CA HIS A 170 6.95 33.61 -2.66
C HIS A 170 5.97 33.36 -3.81
N LEU A 171 6.40 32.61 -4.82
CA LEU A 171 5.63 32.35 -6.04
C LEU A 171 5.04 30.93 -5.99
N VAL A 172 3.71 30.83 -5.98
CA VAL A 172 3.03 29.53 -6.07
C VAL A 172 2.54 29.30 -7.51
N VAL A 173 3.04 28.26 -8.16
CA VAL A 173 2.72 27.93 -9.56
C VAL A 173 1.85 26.67 -9.62
N GLY A 174 0.64 26.82 -10.16
CA GLY A 174 -0.21 25.70 -10.51
C GLY A 174 0.28 25.01 -11.78
N THR A 175 0.41 23.69 -11.74
CA THR A 175 0.72 22.86 -12.92
C THR A 175 0.06 21.48 -12.81
N THR A 176 0.17 20.65 -13.86
CA THR A 176 -0.44 19.30 -13.88
C THR A 176 0.55 18.18 -13.60
N GLY A 177 1.85 18.35 -13.89
CA GLY A 177 2.86 17.31 -13.71
C GLY A 177 2.67 16.04 -14.56
N LEU A 178 1.75 16.06 -15.53
CA LEU A 178 1.33 14.91 -16.33
C LEU A 178 1.35 15.19 -17.84
N ALA A 179 1.94 16.30 -18.27
CA ALA A 179 1.93 16.78 -19.66
C ALA A 179 3.35 17.00 -20.21
N PRO A 180 4.12 15.93 -20.50
CA PRO A 180 5.40 16.07 -21.18
C PRO A 180 5.22 16.66 -22.60
N PRO A 181 6.17 17.46 -23.12
CA PRO A 181 7.42 17.93 -22.49
C PRO A 181 7.28 19.21 -21.63
N TYR A 182 6.06 19.62 -21.28
CA TYR A 182 5.79 20.92 -20.64
C TYR A 182 5.91 20.86 -19.11
N SER A 183 5.29 19.86 -18.49
CA SER A 183 5.30 19.65 -17.04
C SER A 183 5.10 18.17 -16.74
N TYR A 184 6.12 17.49 -16.25
CA TYR A 184 6.10 16.05 -15.98
C TYR A 184 7.11 15.64 -14.89
N PHE A 185 6.80 14.59 -14.14
CA PHE A 185 7.70 14.09 -13.11
C PHE A 185 8.81 13.19 -13.67
N MET A 186 10.05 13.39 -13.21
CA MET A 186 11.11 12.39 -13.27
C MET A 186 11.65 12.16 -11.84
N GLY A 187 11.23 11.05 -11.22
CA GLY A 187 11.38 10.88 -9.78
C GLY A 187 10.46 11.85 -9.03
N GLU A 188 10.99 12.57 -8.05
CA GLU A 188 10.24 13.57 -7.27
C GLU A 188 10.32 14.98 -7.84
N THR A 189 11.23 15.21 -8.79
CA THR A 189 11.42 16.52 -9.38
C THR A 189 10.52 16.66 -10.59
N ILE A 190 9.80 17.76 -10.65
CA ILE A 190 9.00 18.14 -11.81
C ILE A 190 9.92 18.81 -12.83
N TYR A 191 9.76 18.45 -14.10
CA TYR A 191 10.56 18.92 -15.22
C TYR A 191 9.66 19.42 -16.34
N GLY A 192 10.26 20.15 -17.28
CA GLY A 192 9.63 20.56 -18.52
C GLY A 192 9.72 22.04 -18.79
N TYR A 193 9.21 22.43 -19.95
CA TYR A 193 9.22 23.82 -20.43
C TYR A 193 8.59 24.80 -19.42
N ASP A 194 7.41 24.46 -18.88
CA ASP A 194 6.68 25.34 -17.96
C ASP A 194 7.39 25.45 -16.60
N ILE A 195 8.07 24.38 -16.19
CA ILE A 195 8.84 24.34 -14.95
C ILE A 195 10.10 25.20 -15.08
N GLU A 196 10.83 25.10 -16.19
CA GLU A 196 11.97 25.98 -16.45
C GLU A 196 11.52 27.45 -16.53
N LEU A 197 10.37 27.72 -17.15
CA LEU A 197 9.78 29.06 -17.21
C LEU A 197 9.49 29.62 -15.81
N ALA A 198 8.88 28.81 -14.94
CA ALA A 198 8.60 29.16 -13.56
C ALA A 198 9.87 29.48 -12.77
N TYR A 199 10.90 28.63 -12.85
CA TYR A 199 12.18 28.88 -12.18
C TYR A 199 12.86 30.15 -12.66
N ARG A 200 12.88 30.39 -13.98
CA ARG A 200 13.47 31.63 -14.55
C ARG A 200 12.69 32.86 -14.14
N PHE A 201 11.37 32.78 -14.11
CA PHE A 201 10.52 33.89 -13.68
C PHE A 201 10.71 34.18 -12.19
N ALA A 202 10.77 33.14 -11.34
CA ALA A 202 11.05 33.28 -9.91
C ALA A 202 12.42 33.92 -9.66
N ALA A 203 13.46 33.46 -10.35
CA ALA A 203 14.79 34.06 -10.28
C ALA A 203 14.79 35.55 -10.70
N TRP A 204 14.10 35.89 -11.79
CA TRP A 204 13.96 37.27 -12.27
C TRP A 204 13.15 38.16 -11.31
N LEU A 205 12.09 37.60 -10.72
CA LEU A 205 11.20 38.27 -9.77
C LEU A 205 11.88 38.50 -8.40
N GLY A 206 12.94 37.74 -8.11
CA GLY A 206 13.55 37.68 -6.79
C GLY A 206 12.68 36.89 -5.80
N ALA A 207 12.06 35.80 -6.27
CA ALA A 207 11.19 34.93 -5.50
C ALA A 207 11.77 33.51 -5.35
N ASP A 208 11.36 32.81 -4.30
CA ASP A 208 11.34 31.34 -4.31
C ASP A 208 10.08 30.85 -5.05
N VAL A 209 10.02 29.57 -5.38
CA VAL A 209 8.93 28.98 -6.16
C VAL A 209 8.50 27.63 -5.62
N ASP A 210 7.20 27.46 -5.43
CA ASP A 210 6.55 26.19 -5.10
C ASP A 210 5.59 25.79 -6.21
N PHE A 211 5.49 24.48 -6.47
CA PHE A 211 4.60 23.91 -7.47
C PHE A 211 3.43 23.18 -6.82
N MET A 212 2.21 23.54 -7.21
CA MET A 212 0.97 22.89 -6.77
C MET A 212 0.37 22.09 -7.92
N ILE A 213 0.08 20.81 -7.68
CA ILE A 213 -0.39 19.88 -8.70
C ILE A 213 -1.90 19.80 -8.68
N TYR A 214 -2.52 20.09 -9.82
CA TYR A 214 -3.97 20.02 -10.01
C TYR A 214 -4.31 19.24 -11.28
N ASP A 215 -5.51 18.66 -11.30
CA ASP A 215 -6.12 18.24 -12.55
C ASP A 215 -6.34 19.45 -13.47
N TYR A 216 -6.17 19.24 -14.77
CA TYR A 216 -6.27 20.31 -15.77
C TYR A 216 -7.62 21.06 -15.73
N GLY A 217 -8.70 20.40 -15.32
CA GLY A 217 -10.03 21.02 -15.17
C GLY A 217 -10.23 21.82 -13.87
N SER A 218 -9.47 21.53 -12.81
CA SER A 218 -9.60 22.20 -11.51
C SER A 218 -8.60 23.35 -11.31
N ILE A 219 -7.52 23.37 -12.09
CA ILE A 219 -6.42 24.35 -11.98
C ILE A 219 -6.88 25.81 -12.17
N ILE A 220 -7.92 26.05 -12.98
CA ILE A 220 -8.50 27.39 -13.15
C ILE A 220 -9.19 27.85 -11.87
N ASN A 221 -9.93 26.95 -11.21
CA ASN A 221 -10.59 27.26 -9.94
C ASN A 221 -9.56 27.55 -8.84
N ALA A 222 -8.44 26.84 -8.83
CA ALA A 222 -7.32 27.09 -7.90
C ALA A 222 -6.73 28.51 -8.07
N ALA A 223 -6.61 28.99 -9.32
CA ALA A 223 -6.19 30.36 -9.56
C ALA A 223 -7.26 31.38 -9.12
N VAL A 224 -8.55 31.09 -9.33
CA VAL A 224 -9.66 31.97 -8.90
C VAL A 224 -9.78 32.06 -7.38
N SER A 225 -9.58 30.95 -6.66
CA SER A 225 -9.58 30.91 -5.18
C SER A 225 -8.34 31.55 -4.57
N GLY A 226 -7.24 31.65 -5.31
CA GLY A 226 -5.97 32.18 -4.84
C GLY A 226 -5.05 31.13 -4.22
N ASP A 227 -5.31 29.84 -4.48
CA ASP A 227 -4.43 28.75 -4.04
C ASP A 227 -3.10 28.75 -4.81
N VAL A 228 -3.06 29.38 -5.99
CA VAL A 228 -1.85 29.62 -6.79
C VAL A 228 -1.80 31.06 -7.28
N ASP A 229 -0.60 31.62 -7.50
CA ASP A 229 -0.43 32.96 -8.07
C ASP A 229 -0.57 32.96 -9.60
N CYS A 230 -0.13 31.88 -10.24
CA CYS A 230 -0.24 31.71 -11.68
C CYS A 230 -0.27 30.23 -12.09
N ILE A 231 -0.71 29.99 -13.33
CA ILE A 231 -0.82 28.68 -13.95
C ILE A 231 0.19 28.60 -15.09
N MET A 232 1.18 27.72 -14.95
CA MET A 232 2.13 27.36 -16.01
C MET A 232 1.97 25.86 -16.30
N ALA A 233 1.08 25.55 -17.25
CA ALA A 233 0.60 24.20 -17.53
C ALA A 233 0.18 24.03 -19.00
N ASN A 234 0.96 24.60 -19.94
CA ASN A 234 0.64 24.70 -21.35
C ASN A 234 -0.82 25.17 -21.59
N LEU A 235 -1.18 26.28 -20.95
CA LEU A 235 -2.57 26.71 -20.85
C LEU A 235 -3.00 27.49 -22.11
N ASN A 236 -3.92 26.92 -22.89
CA ASN A 236 -4.49 27.60 -24.05
C ASN A 236 -5.36 28.80 -23.64
N VAL A 237 -5.23 29.89 -24.38
CA VAL A 237 -6.03 31.10 -24.24
C VAL A 237 -7.34 30.95 -25.01
N THR A 238 -8.45 30.78 -24.30
CA THR A 238 -9.81 30.76 -24.89
C THR A 238 -10.65 31.94 -24.41
N SER A 239 -11.71 32.28 -25.14
CA SER A 239 -12.64 33.35 -24.74
C SER A 239 -13.29 33.07 -23.38
N GLU A 240 -13.67 31.82 -23.12
CA GLU A 240 -14.27 31.38 -21.85
C GLU A 240 -13.29 31.53 -20.67
N ARG A 241 -12.03 31.11 -20.84
CA ARG A 241 -11.03 31.23 -19.76
C ARG A 241 -10.68 32.67 -19.45
N LYS A 242 -10.67 33.54 -20.47
CA LYS A 242 -10.48 35.00 -20.31
C LYS A 242 -11.58 35.68 -19.49
N GLU A 243 -12.78 35.10 -19.43
CA GLU A 243 -13.84 35.58 -18.55
C GLU A 243 -13.58 35.22 -17.08
N SER A 244 -12.82 34.15 -16.82
CA SER A 244 -12.55 33.62 -15.48
C SER A 244 -11.24 34.14 -14.86
N ILE A 245 -10.16 34.17 -15.65
CA ILE A 245 -8.83 34.59 -15.18
C ILE A 245 -8.11 35.48 -16.22
N PRO A 246 -7.28 36.45 -15.78
CA PRO A 246 -6.36 37.16 -16.66
C PRO A 246 -5.27 36.24 -17.23
N PHE A 247 -4.67 36.65 -18.36
CA PHE A 247 -3.57 35.94 -19.01
C PHE A 247 -2.39 36.88 -19.27
N SER A 248 -1.18 36.30 -19.33
CA SER A 248 0.02 36.99 -19.78
C SER A 248 0.03 37.27 -21.29
N ASP A 249 1.08 37.95 -21.75
CA ASP A 249 1.44 37.98 -23.17
C ASP A 249 1.70 36.57 -23.70
N GLU A 250 1.48 36.38 -25.00
CA GLU A 250 1.63 35.09 -25.69
C GLU A 250 3.09 34.61 -25.64
N LEU A 251 3.26 33.38 -25.12
CA LEU A 251 4.53 32.67 -25.13
C LEU A 251 4.81 32.13 -26.54
N TYR A 252 3.89 31.31 -27.05
CA TYR A 252 3.90 30.69 -28.37
C TYR A 252 2.48 30.28 -28.77
N SER A 253 2.29 29.84 -30.02
CA SER A 253 1.02 29.33 -30.52
C SER A 253 1.12 27.83 -30.82
N GLU A 254 0.16 27.04 -30.33
CA GLU A 254 0.05 25.61 -30.60
C GLU A 254 -1.07 25.31 -31.57
N LYS A 255 -0.89 24.28 -32.39
CA LYS A 255 -1.89 23.87 -33.37
C LYS A 255 -2.59 22.60 -32.91
N ILE A 256 -3.87 22.49 -33.21
CA ILE A 256 -4.63 21.26 -32.99
C ILE A 256 -4.41 20.32 -34.16
N GLY A 257 -3.86 19.13 -33.86
CA GLY A 257 -3.65 18.07 -34.83
C GLY A 257 -4.89 17.19 -34.98
N VAL A 258 -5.00 16.54 -36.14
CA VAL A 258 -6.02 15.55 -36.44
C VAL A 258 -5.34 14.19 -36.55
N LEU A 259 -5.58 13.32 -35.57
CA LEU A 259 -5.08 11.95 -35.53
C LEU A 259 -6.07 11.02 -36.23
N VAL A 260 -5.59 10.27 -37.21
CA VAL A 260 -6.37 9.31 -37.99
C VAL A 260 -5.70 7.94 -37.98
N ARG A 261 -6.45 6.90 -38.35
CA ARG A 261 -5.92 5.53 -38.49
C ARG A 261 -4.83 5.45 -39.56
N ASP A 262 -3.77 4.71 -39.27
CA ASP A 262 -2.78 4.24 -40.26
C ASP A 262 -3.07 2.77 -40.62
N GLU A 263 -3.63 2.54 -41.82
CA GLU A 263 -4.06 1.20 -42.26
C GLU A 263 -2.91 0.22 -42.53
N GLU A 264 -1.68 0.70 -42.82
CA GLU A 264 -0.53 -0.17 -43.06
C GLU A 264 0.14 -0.63 -41.76
N LYS A 265 0.17 0.22 -40.72
CA LYS A 265 0.84 -0.08 -39.44
C LYS A 265 -0.06 -0.66 -38.35
N ALA A 266 -1.39 -0.53 -38.47
CA ALA A 266 -2.33 -1.10 -37.50
C ALA A 266 -2.30 -2.63 -37.40
N ASN A 267 -1.72 -3.32 -38.41
CA ASN A 267 -1.63 -4.79 -38.47
C ASN A 267 -0.35 -5.37 -37.85
N ASN A 268 0.57 -4.56 -37.30
CA ASN A 268 1.75 -5.04 -36.58
C ASN A 268 1.58 -4.82 -35.06
N ASN A 269 1.41 -5.91 -34.31
CA ASN A 269 1.23 -5.97 -32.85
C ASN A 269 2.52 -5.62 -32.08
N GLY A 270 2.81 -4.32 -31.95
CA GLY A 270 4.12 -3.83 -31.49
C GLY A 270 4.26 -3.41 -30.03
N GLU A 271 3.29 -2.76 -29.38
CA GLU A 271 3.55 -2.11 -28.07
C GLU A 271 2.41 -2.19 -27.06
N LYS A 272 2.82 -2.24 -25.78
CA LYS A 272 2.05 -2.58 -24.58
C LYS A 272 1.40 -1.32 -23.98
N SER A 273 0.09 -1.37 -23.71
CA SER A 273 -0.69 -0.32 -23.03
C SER A 273 -1.28 -0.91 -21.75
N LEU A 274 -1.61 -0.08 -20.74
CA LEU A 274 -2.29 -0.56 -19.52
C LEU A 274 -3.52 -1.43 -19.84
N SER A 275 -4.22 -1.16 -20.95
CA SER A 275 -5.35 -1.96 -21.42
C SER A 275 -5.05 -3.45 -21.63
N GLU A 276 -3.79 -3.86 -21.80
CA GLU A 276 -3.37 -5.26 -21.87
C GLU A 276 -3.57 -6.04 -20.56
N PHE A 277 -3.68 -5.30 -19.45
CA PHE A 277 -3.94 -5.83 -18.12
C PHE A 277 -5.43 -6.01 -17.82
N ASN A 278 -6.32 -5.60 -18.72
CA ASN A 278 -7.72 -5.99 -18.62
C ASN A 278 -7.86 -7.51 -18.72
N ASN A 279 -8.67 -8.09 -17.84
CA ASN A 279 -8.83 -9.53 -17.65
C ASN A 279 -7.58 -10.29 -17.14
N LYS A 280 -6.47 -9.60 -16.88
CA LYS A 280 -5.25 -10.16 -16.27
C LYS A 280 -5.34 -10.14 -14.75
N ARG A 281 -4.50 -10.94 -14.11
CA ARG A 281 -4.40 -11.02 -12.65
C ARG A 281 -3.47 -9.94 -12.15
N ILE A 282 -4.00 -8.98 -11.39
CA ILE A 282 -3.23 -7.88 -10.82
C ILE A 282 -3.11 -8.11 -9.32
N GLY A 283 -1.87 -8.28 -8.86
CA GLY A 283 -1.56 -8.42 -7.44
C GLY A 283 -1.69 -7.09 -6.72
N ILE A 284 -2.35 -7.09 -5.57
CA ILE A 284 -2.52 -5.91 -4.71
C ILE A 284 -2.20 -6.29 -3.26
N GLN A 285 -1.50 -5.39 -2.55
CA GLN A 285 -1.24 -5.57 -1.13
C GLN A 285 -2.52 -5.34 -0.33
N THR A 286 -2.90 -6.31 0.51
CA THR A 286 -4.10 -6.21 1.35
C THR A 286 -4.06 -4.95 2.23
N GLY A 287 -5.10 -4.12 2.14
CA GLY A 287 -5.23 -2.87 2.91
C GLY A 287 -4.66 -1.61 2.23
N SER A 288 -4.01 -1.74 1.07
CA SER A 288 -3.61 -0.61 0.21
C SER A 288 -4.79 -0.04 -0.57
N VAL A 289 -4.62 1.14 -1.19
CA VAL A 289 -5.61 1.78 -2.07
C VAL A 289 -5.49 1.33 -3.54
N PHE A 290 -4.56 0.42 -3.82
CA PHE A 290 -4.23 0.04 -5.19
C PHE A 290 -5.37 -0.69 -5.90
N ASP A 291 -6.29 -1.34 -5.18
CA ASP A 291 -7.47 -1.95 -5.79
C ASP A 291 -8.44 -0.91 -6.34
N GLU A 292 -8.71 0.18 -5.62
CA GLU A 292 -9.51 1.30 -6.12
C GLU A 292 -8.87 1.89 -7.40
N ILE A 293 -7.58 2.21 -7.33
CA ILE A 293 -6.82 2.79 -8.45
C ILE A 293 -6.82 1.85 -9.67
N VAL A 294 -6.55 0.56 -9.44
CA VAL A 294 -6.56 -0.44 -10.52
C VAL A 294 -7.97 -0.63 -11.08
N MET A 295 -9.01 -0.65 -10.25
CA MET A 295 -10.39 -0.84 -10.74
C MET A 295 -10.92 0.37 -11.49
N GLU A 296 -10.46 1.59 -11.17
CA GLU A 296 -10.80 2.80 -11.92
C GLU A 296 -10.16 2.80 -13.32
N ARG A 297 -8.88 2.42 -13.41
CA ARG A 297 -8.12 2.42 -14.67
C ARG A 297 -8.26 1.14 -15.50
N LEU A 298 -8.50 0.01 -14.84
CA LEU A 298 -8.57 -1.36 -15.38
C LEU A 298 -9.78 -2.11 -14.80
N PRO A 299 -11.02 -1.71 -15.15
CA PRO A 299 -12.23 -2.25 -14.53
C PRO A 299 -12.45 -3.75 -14.76
N ASP A 300 -11.82 -4.33 -15.79
CA ASP A 300 -11.89 -5.75 -16.11
C ASP A 300 -10.75 -6.57 -15.49
N ALA A 301 -9.84 -5.96 -14.72
CA ALA A 301 -8.73 -6.66 -14.07
C ALA A 301 -9.23 -7.64 -12.99
N LYS A 302 -8.50 -8.74 -12.79
CA LYS A 302 -8.75 -9.73 -11.74
C LYS A 302 -7.82 -9.47 -10.57
N ILE A 303 -8.34 -8.89 -9.50
CA ILE A 303 -7.56 -8.56 -8.32
C ILE A 303 -7.16 -9.82 -7.54
N VAL A 304 -5.87 -9.90 -7.17
CA VAL A 304 -5.31 -10.96 -6.31
C VAL A 304 -4.68 -10.31 -5.09
N TYR A 305 -5.37 -10.41 -3.95
CA TYR A 305 -4.88 -9.85 -2.68
C TYR A 305 -3.77 -10.72 -2.07
N LEU A 306 -2.66 -10.08 -1.71
CA LEU A 306 -1.51 -10.70 -1.05
C LEU A 306 -1.07 -9.82 0.13
N ASN A 307 -0.59 -10.43 1.21
CA ASN A 307 -0.33 -9.68 2.45
C ASN A 307 1.07 -9.09 2.54
N THR A 308 2.04 -9.61 1.78
CA THR A 308 3.44 -9.17 1.86
C THR A 308 4.00 -8.86 0.48
N ARG A 309 4.96 -7.93 0.42
CA ARG A 309 5.63 -7.57 -0.83
C ARG A 309 6.35 -8.75 -1.48
N ALA A 310 7.01 -9.57 -0.66
CA ALA A 310 7.68 -10.78 -1.14
C ALA A 310 6.70 -11.77 -1.79
N ASP A 311 5.45 -11.82 -1.32
CA ASP A 311 4.43 -12.65 -1.97
C ASP A 311 4.00 -12.07 -3.32
N LEU A 312 3.89 -10.75 -3.47
CA LEU A 312 3.61 -10.10 -4.76
C LEU A 312 4.72 -10.37 -5.78
N ILE A 313 5.97 -10.15 -5.39
CA ILE A 313 7.16 -10.42 -6.23
C ILE A 313 7.22 -11.90 -6.61
N ASN A 314 7.08 -12.82 -5.65
CA ASN A 314 7.10 -14.25 -5.93
C ASN A 314 5.93 -14.67 -6.83
N ALA A 315 4.74 -14.12 -6.60
CA ALA A 315 3.58 -14.40 -7.43
C ALA A 315 3.80 -13.94 -8.88
N LEU A 316 4.46 -12.79 -9.08
CA LEU A 316 4.82 -12.29 -10.40
C LEU A 316 5.86 -13.22 -11.06
N GLU A 317 6.95 -13.52 -10.37
CA GLU A 317 8.03 -14.39 -10.87
C GLU A 317 7.57 -15.83 -11.16
N THR A 318 6.55 -16.32 -10.44
CA THR A 318 5.96 -17.65 -10.64
C THR A 318 4.73 -17.63 -11.57
N HIS A 319 4.45 -16.50 -12.23
CA HIS A 319 3.32 -16.30 -13.14
C HIS A 319 1.94 -16.60 -12.50
N LYS A 320 1.82 -16.45 -11.18
CA LYS A 320 0.54 -16.50 -10.45
C LYS A 320 -0.25 -15.20 -10.58
N ILE A 321 0.44 -14.09 -10.82
CA ILE A 321 -0.11 -12.80 -11.27
C ILE A 321 0.62 -12.36 -12.52
N ASP A 322 0.03 -11.44 -13.27
CA ASP A 322 0.56 -10.93 -14.53
C ASP A 322 1.23 -9.54 -14.33
N ALA A 323 0.78 -8.79 -13.34
CA ALA A 323 1.42 -7.58 -12.81
C ALA A 323 1.05 -7.37 -11.33
N TYR A 324 1.72 -6.48 -10.62
CA TYR A 324 1.22 -5.93 -9.35
C TYR A 324 1.32 -4.41 -9.32
N ALA A 325 0.37 -3.75 -8.65
CA ALA A 325 0.39 -2.31 -8.46
C ALA A 325 1.26 -1.95 -7.23
N THR A 326 2.05 -0.89 -7.36
CA THR A 326 2.91 -0.37 -6.29
C THR A 326 3.31 1.08 -6.60
N ASP A 327 3.83 1.78 -5.59
CA ASP A 327 4.39 3.11 -5.79
C ASP A 327 5.75 3.05 -6.49
N GLU A 328 5.93 3.98 -7.41
CA GLU A 328 7.08 4.11 -8.30
C GLU A 328 8.43 4.11 -7.57
N PRO A 329 8.68 4.93 -6.52
CA PRO A 329 9.99 4.96 -5.87
C PRO A 329 10.34 3.61 -5.23
N VAL A 330 9.33 2.89 -4.76
CA VAL A 330 9.52 1.57 -4.17
C VAL A 330 9.82 0.53 -5.25
N LEU A 331 9.18 0.63 -6.42
CA LEU A 331 9.48 -0.26 -7.54
C LEU A 331 10.91 -0.05 -8.06
N ARG A 332 11.43 1.18 -8.07
CA ARG A 332 12.84 1.43 -8.45
C ARG A 332 13.79 0.65 -7.56
N ILE A 333 13.61 0.73 -6.23
CA ILE A 333 14.43 -0.03 -5.28
C ILE A 333 14.31 -1.54 -5.54
N GLN A 334 13.09 -2.04 -5.76
CA GLN A 334 12.86 -3.45 -6.08
C GLN A 334 13.57 -3.88 -7.37
N MET A 335 13.60 -3.04 -8.40
CA MET A 335 14.29 -3.32 -9.66
C MET A 335 15.82 -3.39 -9.49
N THR A 336 16.41 -2.68 -8.52
CA THR A 336 17.84 -2.84 -8.18
C THR A 336 18.13 -4.14 -7.43
N GLN A 337 17.12 -4.70 -6.76
CA GLN A 337 17.22 -5.93 -5.97
C GLN A 337 16.78 -7.18 -6.79
N HIS A 338 15.99 -6.99 -7.86
CA HIS A 338 15.40 -8.04 -8.69
C HIS A 338 15.58 -7.77 -10.19
N ASP A 339 16.52 -8.48 -10.80
CA ASP A 339 16.85 -8.30 -12.23
C ASP A 339 15.70 -8.68 -13.19
N LYS A 340 14.69 -9.44 -12.73
CA LYS A 340 13.58 -9.94 -13.55
C LYS A 340 12.38 -9.00 -13.63
N ILE A 341 12.30 -8.03 -12.72
CA ILE A 341 11.16 -7.12 -12.62
C ILE A 341 11.50 -5.83 -13.35
N THR A 342 10.52 -5.25 -14.01
CA THR A 342 10.59 -3.92 -14.58
C THR A 342 9.31 -3.15 -14.32
N MET A 343 9.40 -1.84 -14.39
CA MET A 343 8.27 -0.94 -14.35
C MET A 343 7.57 -0.91 -15.71
N PHE A 344 6.24 -0.97 -15.68
CA PHE A 344 5.43 -0.67 -16.84
C PHE A 344 5.49 0.84 -17.14
N PRO A 345 5.68 1.28 -18.40
CA PRO A 345 5.94 2.69 -18.72
C PRO A 345 4.80 3.66 -18.34
N GLU A 346 3.55 3.18 -18.37
CA GLU A 346 2.37 3.99 -18.12
C GLU A 346 1.98 3.94 -16.62
N TYR A 347 1.80 5.11 -16.02
CA TYR A 347 1.38 5.26 -14.63
C TYR A 347 -0.13 5.01 -14.51
N LEU A 348 -0.53 4.38 -13.41
CA LEU A 348 -1.94 4.19 -13.06
C LEU A 348 -2.55 5.48 -12.53
N ASP A 349 -1.86 6.15 -11.61
CA ASP A 349 -2.34 7.38 -10.98
C ASP A 349 -1.21 8.15 -10.29
N SER A 350 -1.50 9.34 -9.78
CA SER A 350 -0.67 10.05 -8.80
C SER A 350 -1.15 9.78 -7.37
N PHE A 351 -0.27 9.98 -6.38
CA PHE A 351 -0.62 9.83 -4.98
C PHE A 351 0.04 10.91 -4.12
N GLU A 352 -0.60 11.20 -2.99
CA GLU A 352 -0.03 11.98 -1.91
C GLU A 352 0.03 11.13 -0.63
N PHE A 353 1.19 11.09 0.02
CA PHE A 353 1.35 10.42 1.30
C PHE A 353 1.17 11.39 2.47
N GLY A 354 0.46 10.92 3.48
CA GLY A 354 0.28 11.59 4.76
C GLY A 354 0.46 10.64 5.93
N PHE A 355 0.88 11.18 7.06
CA PHE A 355 0.86 10.44 8.32
C PHE A 355 -0.54 10.47 8.91
N VAL A 356 -0.92 9.43 9.65
CA VAL A 356 -2.27 9.33 10.21
C VAL A 356 -2.29 9.49 11.72
N PHE A 357 -3.36 10.07 12.25
CA PHE A 357 -3.57 10.32 13.69
C PHE A 357 -5.01 9.96 14.12
N PRO A 358 -5.24 9.59 15.39
CA PRO A 358 -6.58 9.29 15.86
C PRO A 358 -7.48 10.53 15.83
N GLN A 359 -8.77 10.38 15.51
CA GLN A 359 -9.78 11.44 15.63
C GLN A 359 -10.17 11.69 17.10
N THR A 360 -9.19 12.11 17.91
CA THR A 360 -9.37 12.56 19.30
C THR A 360 -8.83 13.97 19.47
N ALA A 361 -9.13 14.64 20.59
CA ALA A 361 -8.60 15.96 20.86
C ALA A 361 -7.05 15.96 20.96
N GLU A 362 -6.49 14.90 21.55
CA GLU A 362 -5.04 14.70 21.63
C GLU A 362 -4.44 14.39 20.25
N GLY A 363 -5.13 13.57 19.44
CA GLY A 363 -4.70 13.26 18.07
C GLY A 363 -4.72 14.46 17.14
N GLN A 364 -5.75 15.32 17.26
CA GLN A 364 -5.82 16.58 16.52
C GLN A 364 -4.67 17.51 16.91
N LYS A 365 -4.40 17.68 18.21
CA LYS A 365 -3.27 18.49 18.69
C LYS A 365 -1.93 17.99 18.14
N LEU A 366 -1.72 16.67 18.14
CA LEU A 366 -0.51 16.06 17.60
C LEU A 366 -0.41 16.23 16.08
N CYS A 367 -1.53 16.07 15.37
CA CYS A 367 -1.62 16.30 13.92
C CYS A 367 -1.27 17.75 13.57
N ASP A 368 -1.80 18.72 14.32
CA ASP A 368 -1.52 20.15 14.10
C ASP A 368 -0.03 20.47 14.36
N GLU A 369 0.53 19.98 15.47
CA GLU A 369 1.96 20.13 15.79
C GLU A 369 2.86 19.52 14.71
N PHE A 370 2.44 18.39 14.13
CA PHE A 370 3.18 17.69 13.09
C PHE A 370 3.03 18.36 11.72
N ASN A 371 1.86 18.94 11.42
CA ASN A 371 1.63 19.73 10.21
C ASN A 371 2.52 20.97 10.19
N GLU A 372 2.58 21.72 11.29
CA GLU A 372 3.51 22.85 11.44
C GLU A 372 4.97 22.43 11.21
N PHE A 373 5.34 21.25 11.71
CA PHE A 373 6.67 20.69 11.53
C PHE A 373 6.95 20.34 10.06
N ILE A 374 6.02 19.68 9.37
CA ILE A 374 6.17 19.32 7.94
C ILE A 374 6.29 20.58 7.10
N GLU A 375 5.38 21.55 7.26
CA GLU A 375 5.38 22.79 6.47
C GLU A 375 6.68 23.56 6.64
N ARG A 376 7.17 23.71 7.88
CA ARG A 376 8.48 24.31 8.11
C ARG A 376 9.61 23.47 7.50
N SER A 377 9.55 22.15 7.61
CA SER A 377 10.58 21.26 7.05
C SER A 377 10.63 21.26 5.51
N LYS A 378 9.54 21.64 4.84
CA LYS A 378 9.52 21.94 3.39
C LYS A 378 10.32 23.22 3.10
N THR A 379 10.07 24.28 3.86
CA THR A 379 10.70 25.60 3.64
C THR A 379 12.18 25.69 4.06
N ASP A 380 12.61 24.95 5.09
CA ASP A 380 13.99 24.98 5.59
C ASP A 380 14.95 23.97 4.90
N GLY A 381 14.43 23.23 3.91
CA GLY A 381 15.18 22.24 3.13
C GLY A 381 15.44 20.92 3.85
N THR A 382 14.83 20.67 5.02
CA THR A 382 14.95 19.38 5.72
C THR A 382 14.35 18.24 4.91
N ILE A 383 13.15 18.41 4.34
CA ILE A 383 12.52 17.37 3.50
C ILE A 383 13.36 17.11 2.25
N GLN A 384 13.90 18.16 1.62
CA GLN A 384 14.80 18.00 0.47
C GLN A 384 16.03 17.14 0.81
N LYS A 385 16.68 17.39 1.95
CA LYS A 385 17.83 16.58 2.40
C LYS A 385 17.45 15.13 2.69
N LEU A 386 16.27 14.92 3.29
CA LEU A 386 15.77 13.57 3.52
C LEU A 386 15.50 12.85 2.20
N ASN A 387 14.95 13.54 1.20
CA ASN A 387 14.72 12.97 -0.13
C ASN A 387 16.07 12.59 -0.79
N GLU A 388 17.03 13.52 -0.84
CA GLU A 388 18.36 13.25 -1.38
C GLU A 388 19.02 12.04 -0.70
N LYS A 389 18.89 11.94 0.62
CA LYS A 389 19.42 10.82 1.39
C LYS A 389 18.71 9.51 1.07
N TRP A 390 17.39 9.45 1.22
CA TRP A 390 16.66 8.18 1.20
C TRP A 390 16.44 7.61 -0.20
N PHE A 391 16.43 8.45 -1.22
CA PHE A 391 16.25 8.04 -2.62
C PHE A 391 17.55 7.97 -3.42
N SER A 392 18.71 8.23 -2.80
CA SER A 392 20.03 7.97 -3.40
C SER A 392 20.46 6.50 -3.34
N GLU A 393 21.50 6.13 -4.08
CA GLU A 393 22.14 4.80 -4.02
C GLU A 393 23.09 4.61 -2.82
N ASP A 394 23.13 5.53 -1.86
CA ASP A 394 24.04 5.46 -0.71
C ASP A 394 23.73 4.22 0.18
N PRO A 395 24.68 3.30 0.41
CA PRO A 395 24.44 2.14 1.27
C PRO A 395 24.45 2.45 2.78
N ASP A 396 24.98 3.60 3.22
CA ASP A 396 25.21 3.93 4.64
C ASP A 396 24.14 4.88 5.23
N LYS A 397 22.86 4.60 4.94
CA LYS A 397 21.72 5.39 5.42
C LYS A 397 21.36 5.04 6.88
N GLU A 398 21.72 5.90 7.82
CA GLU A 398 21.34 5.77 9.23
C GLU A 398 20.40 6.88 9.69
N ILE A 399 19.40 6.56 10.52
CA ILE A 399 18.57 7.57 11.19
C ILE A 399 19.20 8.04 12.50
N PRO A 400 18.90 9.26 13.00
CA PRO A 400 19.33 9.71 14.32
C PRO A 400 18.90 8.72 15.42
N ASP A 401 19.66 8.65 16.53
CA ASP A 401 19.33 7.74 17.63
C ASP A 401 18.01 8.14 18.31
N TYR A 402 16.94 7.46 17.90
CA TYR A 402 15.60 7.69 18.41
C TYR A 402 15.33 6.97 19.75
N LYS A 403 16.17 5.99 20.13
CA LYS A 403 15.95 5.16 21.33
C LYS A 403 16.36 5.86 22.62
N SER A 404 17.25 6.86 22.53
CA SER A 404 17.69 7.66 23.65
C SER A 404 16.99 9.02 23.77
N LEU A 405 15.94 9.27 22.98
CA LEU A 405 15.21 10.54 23.02
C LEU A 405 14.56 10.79 24.38
N PRO A 406 14.67 12.03 24.90
CA PRO A 406 14.09 12.37 26.19
C PRO A 406 12.56 12.39 26.09
N SER A 407 11.88 11.62 26.95
CA SER A 407 10.41 11.52 26.97
C SER A 407 9.75 12.63 27.80
N ILE A 408 10.12 13.90 27.55
CA ILE A 408 9.63 15.06 28.33
C ILE A 408 8.12 15.21 28.14
N ASN A 409 7.66 15.08 26.89
CA ASN A 409 6.24 15.18 26.52
C ASN A 409 5.57 13.81 26.37
N GLY A 410 6.14 12.77 26.98
CA GLY A 410 5.68 11.38 26.82
C GLY A 410 6.40 10.63 25.71
N THR A 411 5.87 9.48 25.31
CA THR A 411 6.44 8.62 24.27
C THR A 411 5.38 8.35 23.21
N LEU A 412 5.66 8.72 21.96
CA LEU A 412 4.79 8.47 20.82
C LEU A 412 4.97 7.03 20.33
N LYS A 413 3.85 6.33 20.17
CA LYS A 413 3.78 5.03 19.53
C LYS A 413 3.38 5.18 18.07
N VAL A 414 4.26 4.78 17.17
CA VAL A 414 4.05 4.89 15.72
C VAL A 414 3.78 3.53 15.12
N ALA A 415 2.61 3.34 14.52
CA ALA A 415 2.26 2.16 13.76
C ALA A 415 2.95 2.18 12.38
N MET A 416 3.58 1.07 12.01
CA MET A 416 4.15 0.87 10.67
C MET A 416 4.17 -0.63 10.33
N GLU A 417 4.24 -1.00 9.06
CA GLU A 417 4.58 -2.37 8.63
C GLU A 417 6.09 -2.59 8.72
N GLY A 418 6.87 -1.60 8.29
CA GLY A 418 8.34 -1.67 8.29
C GLY A 418 8.88 -2.60 7.22
N GLN A 419 8.21 -2.62 6.05
CA GLN A 419 8.57 -3.39 4.85
C GLN A 419 8.42 -2.55 3.56
N TYR A 420 8.43 -1.22 3.69
CA TYR A 420 8.19 -0.23 2.64
C TYR A 420 9.45 0.60 2.32
N GLU A 421 10.55 -0.05 1.93
CA GLU A 421 11.78 0.66 1.57
C GLU A 421 11.58 1.55 0.31
N PRO A 422 12.04 2.81 0.29
CA PRO A 422 12.91 3.49 1.26
C PRO A 422 12.18 4.25 2.39
N PHE A 423 10.85 4.22 2.44
CA PHE A 423 10.03 4.97 3.40
C PHE A 423 10.13 4.44 4.83
N SER A 424 9.85 3.15 5.05
CA SER A 424 10.02 2.55 6.37
C SER A 424 10.38 1.09 6.26
N TYR A 425 11.44 0.68 6.94
CA TYR A 425 11.85 -0.71 7.01
C TYR A 425 12.50 -1.03 8.34
N ILE A 426 12.22 -2.22 8.87
CA ILE A 426 12.90 -2.70 10.06
C ILE A 426 14.39 -2.87 9.69
N VAL A 427 15.32 -2.66 10.63
CA VAL A 427 16.74 -3.07 10.56
C VAL A 427 17.08 -3.94 11.77
N THR A 428 18.29 -4.50 11.88
CA THR A 428 18.62 -5.45 12.98
C THR A 428 18.48 -4.81 14.35
N ASP A 429 18.82 -3.52 14.46
CA ASP A 429 18.76 -2.76 15.70
C ASP A 429 17.64 -1.71 15.68
N GLY A 430 16.49 -1.96 15.04
CA GLY A 430 15.35 -1.05 15.13
C GLY A 430 14.63 -0.86 13.81
N VAL A 431 14.41 0.41 13.44
CA VAL A 431 13.76 0.81 12.20
C VAL A 431 14.63 1.83 11.49
N SER A 432 14.44 1.96 10.18
CA SER A 432 15.12 2.92 9.32
C SER A 432 14.19 3.33 8.18
N GLY A 433 14.55 4.39 7.47
CA GLY A 433 13.77 4.91 6.34
C GLY A 433 13.40 6.39 6.50
N PHE A 434 12.83 6.93 5.43
CA PHE A 434 12.34 8.30 5.36
C PHE A 434 11.35 8.64 6.49
N ASP A 435 10.28 7.83 6.64
CA ASP A 435 9.21 8.10 7.61
C ASP A 435 9.74 8.04 9.04
N PRO A 436 10.50 7.00 9.45
CA PRO A 436 11.11 6.98 10.77
C PRO A 436 12.05 8.15 11.06
N GLU A 437 12.83 8.60 10.08
CA GLU A 437 13.73 9.75 10.27
C GLU A 437 12.95 11.05 10.47
N LEU A 438 11.95 11.30 9.62
CA LEU A 438 11.13 12.51 9.71
C LEU A 438 10.42 12.59 11.07
N ILE A 439 9.84 11.48 11.54
CA ILE A 439 9.24 11.41 12.88
C ILE A 439 10.29 11.59 13.98
N THR A 440 11.49 11.02 13.81
CA THR A 440 12.57 11.16 14.78
C THR A 440 12.97 12.63 14.94
N LEU A 441 13.10 13.38 13.84
CA LEU A 441 13.40 14.81 13.87
C LEU A 441 12.28 15.62 14.56
N PHE A 442 11.02 15.30 14.28
CA PHE A 442 9.88 15.89 15.00
C PHE A 442 9.94 15.61 16.51
N CYS A 443 10.23 14.38 16.90
CA CYS A 443 10.34 14.00 18.31
C CYS A 443 11.51 14.70 19.02
N ILE A 444 12.65 14.88 18.34
CA ILE A 444 13.79 15.64 18.85
C ILE A 444 13.38 17.08 19.15
N GLU A 445 12.68 17.73 18.22
CA GLU A 445 12.26 19.12 18.39
C GLU A 445 11.24 19.30 19.50
N LYS A 446 10.19 18.47 19.50
CA LYS A 446 9.07 18.61 20.43
C LYS A 446 9.32 17.91 21.77
N GLY A 447 10.44 17.21 21.95
CA GLY A 447 10.79 16.54 23.20
C GLY A 447 9.92 15.31 23.53
N TYR A 448 9.51 14.58 22.49
CA TYR A 448 8.83 13.29 22.65
C TYR A 448 9.85 12.14 22.63
N GLY A 449 9.59 11.10 23.42
CA GLY A 449 10.20 9.78 23.18
C GLY A 449 9.51 9.09 22.00
N LEU A 450 10.18 8.10 21.40
CA LEU A 450 9.67 7.43 20.19
C LEU A 450 9.71 5.90 20.32
N GLN A 451 8.59 5.25 20.00
CA GLN A 451 8.46 3.80 19.93
C GLN A 451 7.74 3.39 18.64
N PHE A 452 8.45 2.74 17.73
CA PHE A 452 7.82 2.11 16.56
C PHE A 452 7.16 0.77 16.93
N VAL A 453 5.98 0.53 16.39
CA VAL A 453 5.15 -0.65 16.63
C VAL A 453 4.90 -1.37 15.30
N PRO A 454 5.74 -2.37 14.94
CA PRO A 454 5.62 -3.03 13.65
C PRO A 454 4.43 -3.99 13.61
N MET A 455 3.65 -3.96 12.53
CA MET A 455 2.47 -4.81 12.32
C MET A 455 2.31 -5.23 10.85
N ASN A 456 1.15 -5.73 10.45
CA ASN A 456 0.80 -5.85 9.03
C ASN A 456 0.24 -4.51 8.55
N PHE A 457 0.37 -4.22 7.25
CA PHE A 457 -0.15 -2.96 6.68
C PHE A 457 -1.64 -2.71 7.00
N ASP A 458 -2.49 -3.74 6.88
CA ASP A 458 -3.92 -3.69 7.21
C ASP A 458 -4.22 -3.43 8.70
N GLY A 459 -3.22 -3.58 9.57
CA GLY A 459 -3.32 -3.29 11.00
C GLY A 459 -3.02 -1.84 11.39
N ILE A 460 -2.43 -1.04 10.50
CA ILE A 460 -1.96 0.33 10.80
C ILE A 460 -3.14 1.24 11.17
N LEU A 461 -4.11 1.41 10.26
CA LEU A 461 -5.27 2.29 10.49
C LEU A 461 -6.08 1.86 11.72
N PRO A 462 -6.45 0.57 11.92
CA PRO A 462 -7.17 0.14 13.12
C PRO A 462 -6.40 0.39 14.43
N SER A 463 -5.06 0.27 14.40
CA SER A 463 -4.23 0.54 15.58
C SER A 463 -4.26 2.03 15.98
N VAL A 464 -4.23 2.92 14.99
CA VAL A 464 -4.31 4.36 15.22
C VAL A 464 -5.73 4.76 15.64
N GLN A 465 -6.75 4.29 14.92
CA GLN A 465 -8.17 4.55 15.24
C GLN A 465 -8.56 4.11 16.66
N SER A 466 -8.04 2.97 17.12
CA SER A 466 -8.30 2.46 18.48
C SER A 466 -7.52 3.19 19.58
N GLY A 467 -6.59 4.10 19.21
CA GLY A 467 -5.69 4.79 20.14
C GLY A 467 -4.58 3.91 20.70
N LYS A 468 -4.30 2.76 20.07
CA LYS A 468 -3.18 1.89 20.44
C LYS A 468 -1.84 2.48 20.04
N CYS A 469 -1.83 3.14 18.88
CA CYS A 469 -0.74 3.98 18.41
C CYS A 469 -1.23 5.43 18.31
N ASP A 470 -0.34 6.37 18.59
CA ASP A 470 -0.62 7.80 18.58
C ASP A 470 -0.55 8.36 17.14
N MET A 471 0.17 7.65 16.27
CA MET A 471 0.40 8.00 14.87
C MET A 471 0.62 6.74 14.02
N GLY A 472 0.40 6.82 12.71
CA GLY A 472 0.80 5.81 11.74
C GLY A 472 1.57 6.42 10.57
N CYS A 473 2.52 5.67 10.03
CA CYS A 473 3.26 6.01 8.82
C CYS A 473 3.23 4.83 7.84
N ASP A 474 4.19 4.78 6.90
CA ASP A 474 4.43 3.72 5.92
C ASP A 474 3.80 3.98 4.54
N GLY A 475 3.94 5.22 4.04
CA GLY A 475 3.44 5.61 2.72
C GLY A 475 1.92 5.52 2.59
N LEU A 476 1.18 6.02 3.59
CA LEU A 476 -0.28 5.98 3.56
C LEU A 476 -0.83 7.03 2.60
N THR A 477 -1.40 6.58 1.49
CA THR A 477 -2.11 7.45 0.55
C THR A 477 -3.30 8.14 1.23
N ILE A 478 -3.35 9.46 1.08
CA ILE A 478 -4.44 10.32 1.51
C ILE A 478 -5.64 10.06 0.58
N THR A 479 -6.78 9.67 1.15
CA THR A 479 -8.04 9.53 0.42
C THR A 479 -9.19 10.15 1.20
N GLU A 480 -10.23 10.62 0.51
CA GLU A 480 -11.40 11.21 1.16
C GLU A 480 -12.14 10.18 2.05
N GLU A 481 -12.24 8.92 1.60
CA GLU A 481 -12.82 7.84 2.41
C GLU A 481 -12.08 7.65 3.74
N ARG A 482 -10.74 7.62 3.71
CA ARG A 482 -9.96 7.44 4.94
C ARG A 482 -10.11 8.64 5.88
N LYS A 483 -10.13 9.87 5.35
CA LYS A 483 -10.33 11.11 6.14
C LYS A 483 -11.62 11.12 6.95
N GLU A 484 -12.65 10.38 6.54
CA GLU A 484 -13.89 10.25 7.32
C GLU A 484 -13.65 9.59 8.68
N SER A 485 -12.66 8.70 8.79
CA SER A 485 -12.44 7.85 9.97
C SER A 485 -11.10 8.06 10.68
N ILE A 486 -10.18 8.82 10.09
CA ILE A 486 -8.85 9.10 10.63
C ILE A 486 -8.37 10.50 10.22
N LEU A 487 -7.52 11.13 11.02
CA LEU A 487 -6.89 12.40 10.65
C LEU A 487 -5.64 12.13 9.80
N PHE A 488 -5.39 12.98 8.82
CA PHE A 488 -4.15 12.97 8.03
C PHE A 488 -3.33 14.23 8.28
N SER A 489 -2.01 14.09 8.25
CA SER A 489 -1.12 15.23 8.09
C SER A 489 -1.32 15.90 6.73
N VAL A 490 -0.78 17.11 6.59
CA VAL A 490 -0.48 17.67 5.26
C VAL A 490 0.42 16.70 4.49
N PRO A 491 0.32 16.64 3.16
CA PRO A 491 1.11 15.72 2.36
C PRO A 491 2.60 16.04 2.49
N TYR A 492 3.42 15.01 2.72
CA TYR A 492 4.88 15.17 2.86
C TYR A 492 5.66 14.62 1.67
N PHE A 493 5.01 13.79 0.85
CA PHE A 493 5.58 13.14 -0.32
C PHE A 493 4.50 12.96 -1.38
N THR A 494 4.84 13.20 -2.64
CA THR A 494 3.97 12.99 -3.80
C THR A 494 4.69 12.13 -4.81
N GLY A 495 3.98 11.19 -5.43
CA GLY A 495 4.58 10.30 -6.41
C GLY A 495 3.54 9.70 -7.35
N GLY A 496 3.95 8.69 -8.11
CA GLY A 496 3.09 7.99 -9.06
C GLY A 496 2.93 6.51 -8.75
N THR A 497 1.74 5.99 -8.97
CA THR A 497 1.40 4.58 -8.89
C THR A 497 1.68 3.92 -10.24
N VAL A 498 2.35 2.76 -10.23
CA VAL A 498 2.77 2.03 -11.45
C VAL A 498 2.46 0.55 -11.35
N LEU A 499 2.51 -0.15 -12.49
CA LEU A 499 2.51 -1.61 -12.53
C LEU A 499 3.94 -2.16 -12.61
N ALA A 500 4.24 -3.13 -11.75
CA ALA A 500 5.42 -3.97 -11.87
C ALA A 500 5.12 -5.19 -12.74
N VAL A 501 5.96 -5.45 -13.73
CA VAL A 501 5.82 -6.52 -14.73
C VAL A 501 7.13 -7.29 -14.87
N LEU A 502 7.08 -8.49 -15.45
CA LEU A 502 8.30 -9.21 -15.81
C LEU A 502 8.94 -8.60 -17.04
N LYS A 503 10.28 -8.55 -17.08
CA LYS A 503 11.03 -8.23 -18.30
C LYS A 503 10.74 -9.28 -19.38
N ASP A 504 10.54 -8.83 -20.62
CA ASP A 504 10.49 -9.73 -21.76
C ASP A 504 11.90 -10.32 -21.98
N ASP A 505 11.97 -11.65 -22.00
CA ASP A 505 13.10 -12.53 -22.32
C ASP A 505 14.07 -13.06 -21.23
N ASN A 506 14.13 -14.41 -21.24
CA ASN A 506 15.18 -15.36 -20.88
C ASN A 506 15.86 -15.27 -19.50
N VAL A 507 15.29 -16.06 -18.57
CA VAL A 507 15.95 -16.45 -17.32
C VAL A 507 17.15 -17.36 -17.60
N THR A 508 18.36 -16.82 -17.53
CA THR A 508 19.57 -17.62 -17.25
C THR A 508 19.65 -17.86 -15.75
N GLY A 509 19.29 -19.07 -15.32
CA GLY A 509 19.46 -19.49 -13.93
C GLY A 509 20.93 -19.76 -13.62
N ASN A 510 21.45 -19.15 -12.54
CA ASN A 510 22.71 -19.56 -11.92
C ASN A 510 22.63 -21.01 -11.41
N GLY A 511 23.79 -21.66 -11.25
CA GLY A 511 23.88 -23.03 -10.74
C GLY A 511 23.16 -23.20 -9.40
N ILE A 512 22.40 -24.30 -9.26
CA ILE A 512 21.53 -24.60 -8.11
C ILE A 512 22.28 -24.52 -6.77
N LEU A 513 23.55 -24.93 -6.72
CA LEU A 513 24.33 -24.95 -5.48
C LEU A 513 24.76 -23.55 -5.01
N ASP A 514 25.16 -22.67 -5.93
CA ASP A 514 25.56 -21.30 -5.58
C ASP A 514 24.34 -20.46 -5.18
N SER A 515 23.19 -20.69 -5.82
CA SER A 515 21.91 -20.09 -5.45
C SER A 515 21.44 -20.49 -4.04
N ILE A 516 21.65 -21.75 -3.64
CA ILE A 516 21.30 -22.23 -2.30
C ILE A 516 22.21 -21.59 -1.23
N ALA A 517 23.52 -21.50 -1.48
CA ALA A 517 24.47 -20.91 -0.53
C ALA A 517 24.24 -19.41 -0.33
N ASP A 518 23.99 -18.67 -1.41
CA ASP A 518 23.66 -17.25 -1.38
C ASP A 518 22.33 -16.99 -0.63
N SER A 519 21.30 -17.77 -0.95
CA SER A 519 19.98 -17.67 -0.31
C SER A 519 20.04 -17.98 1.20
N PHE A 520 20.87 -18.95 1.61
CA PHE A 520 21.15 -19.21 3.03
C PHE A 520 21.86 -18.02 3.70
N ASN A 521 22.88 -17.46 3.06
CA ASN A 521 23.63 -16.32 3.59
C ASN A 521 22.70 -15.10 3.77
N LYS A 522 21.92 -14.76 2.75
CA LYS A 522 20.90 -13.70 2.79
C LYS A 522 19.88 -13.90 3.90
N THR A 523 19.42 -15.13 4.11
CA THR A 523 18.37 -15.42 5.10
C THR A 523 18.87 -15.35 6.53
N PHE A 524 20.06 -15.87 6.83
CA PHE A 524 20.51 -16.05 8.22
C PHE A 524 21.70 -15.17 8.61
N ILE A 525 22.69 -15.00 7.72
CA ILE A 525 24.01 -14.46 8.07
C ILE A 525 24.07 -12.96 7.81
N ARG A 526 23.61 -12.50 6.63
CA ARG A 526 23.55 -11.08 6.28
C ARG A 526 22.75 -10.32 7.34
N GLU A 527 23.29 -9.18 7.78
CA GLU A 527 22.70 -8.35 8.85
C GLU A 527 22.45 -9.08 10.18
N SER A 528 23.04 -10.27 10.42
CA SER A 528 22.73 -11.11 11.59
C SER A 528 21.23 -11.45 11.74
N ARG A 529 20.52 -11.67 10.63
CA ARG A 529 19.07 -11.96 10.59
C ARG A 529 18.66 -13.20 11.41
N TRP A 530 19.58 -14.14 11.68
CA TRP A 530 19.35 -15.24 12.63
C TRP A 530 18.84 -14.77 14.01
N LYS A 531 19.21 -13.56 14.46
CA LYS A 531 18.72 -12.97 15.71
C LYS A 531 17.22 -12.73 15.70
N MET A 532 16.63 -12.40 14.54
CA MET A 532 15.18 -12.21 14.39
C MET A 532 14.41 -13.49 14.67
N PHE A 533 14.91 -14.64 14.15
CA PHE A 533 14.33 -15.95 14.47
C PHE A 533 14.41 -16.27 15.97
N VAL A 534 15.52 -15.91 16.64
CA VAL A 534 15.66 -16.10 18.10
C VAL A 534 14.65 -15.25 18.88
N ILE A 535 14.43 -13.99 18.48
CA ILE A 535 13.40 -13.13 19.07
C ILE A 535 12.01 -13.76 18.88
N GLY A 536 11.69 -14.23 17.67
CA GLY A 536 10.45 -14.91 17.36
C GLY A 536 10.22 -16.17 18.22
N ILE A 537 11.25 -17.02 18.36
CA ILE A 537 11.23 -18.21 19.22
C ILE A 537 10.93 -17.82 20.68
N SER A 538 11.62 -16.81 21.19
CA SER A 538 11.46 -16.34 22.57
C SER A 538 10.02 -15.90 22.84
N ASN A 539 9.46 -15.06 21.96
CA ASN A 539 8.08 -14.58 22.09
C ASN A 539 7.06 -15.72 22.02
N THR A 540 7.23 -16.64 21.06
CA THR A 540 6.38 -17.85 20.94
C THR A 540 6.41 -18.69 22.23
N LEU A 541 7.60 -18.92 22.80
CA LEU A 541 7.74 -19.71 24.03
C LEU A 541 7.14 -19.01 25.25
N ILE A 542 7.35 -17.71 25.41
CA ILE A 542 6.78 -16.93 26.52
C ILE A 542 5.26 -17.00 26.50
N ILE A 543 4.64 -16.76 25.33
CA ILE A 543 3.19 -16.82 25.16
C ILE A 543 2.69 -18.23 25.51
N THR A 544 3.31 -19.25 24.92
CA THR A 544 2.91 -20.65 25.11
C THR A 544 2.99 -21.07 26.58
N VAL A 545 4.13 -20.87 27.24
CA VAL A 545 4.36 -21.35 28.61
C VAL A 545 3.42 -20.68 29.60
N LEU A 546 3.23 -19.34 29.48
CA LEU A 546 2.34 -18.60 30.37
C LEU A 546 0.87 -19.00 30.14
N SER A 547 0.44 -19.16 28.88
CA SER A 547 -0.93 -19.58 28.57
C SER A 547 -1.24 -21.01 29.02
N ILE A 548 -0.27 -21.93 28.96
CA ILE A 548 -0.44 -23.29 29.53
C ILE A 548 -0.59 -23.20 31.04
N LEU A 549 0.29 -22.46 31.71
CA LEU A 549 0.30 -22.37 33.17
C LEU A 549 -1.00 -21.74 33.70
N PHE A 550 -1.39 -20.58 33.17
CA PHE A 550 -2.60 -19.90 33.60
C PHE A 550 -3.86 -20.60 33.09
N GLY A 551 -3.84 -21.12 31.87
CA GLY A 551 -4.98 -21.84 31.28
C GLY A 551 -5.29 -23.13 32.05
N THR A 552 -4.29 -23.91 32.43
CA THR A 552 -4.48 -25.12 33.24
C THR A 552 -4.98 -24.80 34.64
N ALA A 553 -4.40 -23.78 35.29
CA ALA A 553 -4.87 -23.35 36.59
C ALA A 553 -6.35 -22.88 36.53
N LEU A 554 -6.68 -22.01 35.57
CA LEU A 554 -8.03 -21.47 35.40
C LEU A 554 -9.04 -22.57 35.03
N GLY A 555 -8.71 -23.41 34.05
CA GLY A 555 -9.58 -24.50 33.60
C GLY A 555 -9.86 -25.51 34.71
N PHE A 556 -8.83 -25.86 35.50
CA PHE A 556 -8.98 -26.72 36.66
C PHE A 556 -9.85 -26.10 37.76
N VAL A 557 -9.62 -24.82 38.10
CA VAL A 557 -10.40 -24.11 39.13
C VAL A 557 -11.87 -24.01 38.73
N VAL A 558 -12.15 -23.58 37.50
CA VAL A 558 -13.52 -23.47 36.98
C VAL A 558 -14.20 -24.84 36.97
N PHE A 559 -13.50 -25.88 36.52
CA PHE A 559 -14.02 -27.25 36.55
C PHE A 559 -14.35 -27.72 37.97
N TYR A 560 -13.43 -27.52 38.91
CA TYR A 560 -13.59 -27.98 40.29
C TYR A 560 -14.77 -27.32 41.00
N ILE A 561 -15.02 -26.03 40.73
CA ILE A 561 -16.14 -25.28 41.31
C ILE A 561 -17.47 -25.67 40.62
N CYS A 562 -17.48 -25.77 39.30
CA CYS A 562 -18.73 -25.96 38.54
C CYS A 562 -19.20 -27.42 38.46
N ARG A 563 -18.34 -28.42 38.68
CA ARG A 563 -18.72 -29.84 38.56
C ARG A 563 -19.95 -30.24 39.40
N ASN A 564 -20.13 -29.60 40.55
CA ASN A 564 -21.27 -29.79 41.45
C ASN A 564 -22.10 -28.51 41.61
N GLY A 565 -21.93 -27.54 40.70
CA GLY A 565 -22.64 -26.28 40.71
C GLY A 565 -24.14 -26.44 40.40
N ASN A 566 -24.93 -25.45 40.78
CA ASN A 566 -26.35 -25.40 40.43
C ASN A 566 -26.55 -25.23 38.91
N ALA A 567 -27.79 -25.42 38.44
CA ALA A 567 -28.12 -25.33 37.01
C ALA A 567 -27.69 -23.98 36.39
N PHE A 568 -27.72 -22.90 37.17
CA PHE A 568 -27.28 -21.58 36.73
C PHE A 568 -25.76 -21.53 36.47
N ALA A 569 -24.92 -21.91 37.43
CA ALA A 569 -23.46 -21.94 37.26
C ALA A 569 -23.03 -22.82 36.08
N ASN A 570 -23.69 -23.97 35.92
CA ASN A 570 -23.46 -24.86 34.79
C ASN A 570 -23.88 -24.26 33.45
N THR A 571 -24.94 -23.46 33.42
CA THR A 571 -25.40 -22.77 32.21
C THR A 571 -24.46 -21.64 31.82
N VAL A 572 -24.06 -20.79 32.77
CA VAL A 572 -23.08 -19.72 32.53
C VAL A 572 -21.76 -20.29 32.02
N THR A 573 -21.28 -21.37 32.64
CA THR A 573 -20.04 -22.02 32.21
C THR A 573 -20.16 -22.57 30.79
N LYS A 574 -21.27 -23.25 30.46
CA LYS A 574 -21.52 -23.72 29.09
C LYS A 574 -21.55 -22.59 28.07
N LEU A 575 -22.16 -21.45 28.41
CA LEU A 575 -22.24 -20.29 27.52
C LEU A 575 -20.85 -19.69 27.29
N MET A 576 -20.04 -19.54 28.35
CA MET A 576 -18.66 -19.03 28.22
C MET A 576 -17.77 -19.97 27.40
N LEU A 577 -17.87 -21.29 27.61
CA LEU A 577 -17.14 -22.27 26.80
C LEU A 577 -17.58 -22.21 25.34
N TRP A 578 -18.89 -22.14 25.08
CA TRP A 578 -19.44 -22.01 23.73
C TRP A 578 -18.96 -20.74 23.03
N LEU A 579 -18.89 -19.62 23.74
CA LEU A 579 -18.41 -18.35 23.19
C LEU A 579 -16.91 -18.42 22.87
N VAL A 580 -16.08 -18.88 23.81
CA VAL A 580 -14.62 -18.92 23.62
C VAL A 580 -14.21 -19.95 22.57
N GLN A 581 -14.83 -21.14 22.55
CA GLN A 581 -14.51 -22.18 21.56
C GLN A 581 -15.17 -21.93 20.20
N GLY A 582 -16.26 -21.16 20.15
CA GLY A 582 -17.00 -20.88 18.93
C GLY A 582 -16.37 -19.80 18.05
N MET A 583 -15.53 -18.93 18.60
CA MET A 583 -14.89 -17.85 17.85
C MET A 583 -13.56 -18.31 17.22
N PRO A 584 -13.24 -17.88 15.99
CA PRO A 584 -11.90 -18.02 15.45
C PRO A 584 -10.87 -17.34 16.37
N VAL A 585 -9.74 -18.01 16.63
CA VAL A 585 -8.69 -17.53 17.54
C VAL A 585 -8.20 -16.13 17.14
N VAL A 586 -7.99 -15.90 15.84
CA VAL A 586 -7.55 -14.60 15.31
C VAL A 586 -8.53 -13.49 15.69
N VAL A 587 -9.83 -13.74 15.48
CA VAL A 587 -10.89 -12.77 15.78
C VAL A 587 -10.96 -12.49 17.28
N LEU A 588 -10.85 -13.50 18.13
CA LEU A 588 -10.81 -13.31 19.59
C LEU A 588 -9.63 -12.41 19.99
N LEU A 589 -8.44 -12.65 19.44
CA LEU A 589 -7.27 -11.84 19.73
C LEU A 589 -7.44 -10.40 19.25
N MET A 590 -7.98 -10.19 18.05
CA MET A 590 -8.27 -8.84 17.52
C MET A 590 -9.29 -8.10 18.39
N ILE A 591 -10.37 -8.75 18.82
CA ILE A 591 -11.36 -8.16 19.73
C ILE A 591 -10.70 -7.80 21.07
N LEU A 592 -9.88 -8.69 21.62
CA LEU A 592 -9.17 -8.41 22.86
C LEU A 592 -8.23 -7.22 22.71
N TYR A 593 -7.46 -7.16 21.62
CA TYR A 593 -6.43 -6.15 21.41
C TYR A 593 -7.01 -4.78 21.02
N TYR A 594 -7.85 -4.73 19.98
CA TYR A 594 -8.34 -3.49 19.37
C TYR A 594 -9.64 -2.96 20.00
N ILE A 595 -10.40 -3.78 20.74
CA ILE A 595 -11.70 -3.37 21.32
C ILE A 595 -11.64 -3.38 22.86
N ILE A 596 -11.43 -4.55 23.47
CA ILE A 596 -11.53 -4.70 24.93
C ILE A 596 -10.39 -3.99 25.65
N PHE A 597 -9.15 -4.20 25.18
CA PHE A 597 -7.96 -3.58 25.75
C PHE A 597 -7.47 -2.38 24.94
N ALA A 598 -8.29 -1.80 24.06
CA ALA A 598 -7.93 -0.65 23.21
C ALA A 598 -7.17 0.44 24.00
N LYS A 599 -7.79 0.93 25.08
CA LYS A 599 -7.28 2.00 25.95
C LYS A 599 -6.32 1.53 27.05
N ALA A 600 -6.09 0.22 27.16
CA ALA A 600 -5.20 -0.33 28.18
C ALA A 600 -3.76 -0.38 27.63
N SER A 601 -2.80 0.09 28.41
CA SER A 601 -1.36 0.06 28.11
C SER A 601 -0.74 -1.33 28.32
N ILE A 602 -1.42 -2.36 27.82
CA ILE A 602 -1.01 -3.76 27.94
C ILE A 602 -0.26 -4.16 26.67
N SER A 603 0.86 -4.86 26.82
CA SER A 603 1.64 -5.36 25.68
C SER A 603 0.84 -6.39 24.87
N GLY A 604 1.06 -6.44 23.55
CA GLY A 604 0.41 -7.44 22.69
C GLY A 604 0.69 -8.87 23.14
N ILE A 605 1.90 -9.15 23.66
CA ILE A 605 2.25 -10.45 24.26
C ILE A 605 1.32 -10.77 25.44
N ALA A 606 1.04 -9.82 26.33
CA ALA A 606 0.14 -10.06 27.46
C ALA A 606 -1.31 -10.25 26.99
N VAL A 607 -1.77 -9.53 25.98
CA VAL A 607 -3.09 -9.74 25.36
C VAL A 607 -3.18 -11.13 24.75
N ALA A 608 -2.15 -11.58 24.01
CA ALA A 608 -2.07 -12.93 23.48
C ALA A 608 -2.11 -13.97 24.61
N VAL A 609 -1.36 -13.77 25.69
CA VAL A 609 -1.37 -14.66 26.86
C VAL A 609 -2.77 -14.77 27.47
N ILE A 610 -3.51 -13.65 27.61
CA ILE A 610 -4.89 -13.64 28.11
C ILE A 610 -5.82 -14.41 27.17
N GLY A 611 -5.80 -14.11 25.87
CA GLY A 611 -6.66 -14.76 24.88
C GLY A 611 -6.43 -16.26 24.81
N PHE A 612 -5.17 -16.68 24.73
CA PHE A 612 -4.81 -18.09 24.75
C PHE A 612 -5.05 -18.77 26.10
N THR A 613 -4.94 -18.05 27.22
CA THR A 613 -5.33 -18.57 28.55
C THR A 613 -6.81 -18.93 28.57
N LEU A 614 -7.67 -18.07 28.02
CA LEU A 614 -9.11 -18.34 27.94
C LEU A 614 -9.39 -19.57 27.08
N ILE A 615 -8.81 -19.64 25.88
CA ILE A 615 -8.94 -20.80 24.97
C ILE A 615 -8.46 -22.08 25.66
N PHE A 616 -7.23 -22.07 26.18
CA PHE A 616 -6.62 -23.25 26.79
C PHE A 616 -7.36 -23.70 28.05
N SER A 617 -7.84 -22.76 28.87
CA SER A 617 -8.67 -23.08 30.05
C SER A 617 -9.98 -23.76 29.69
N SER A 618 -10.58 -23.37 28.56
CA SER A 618 -11.80 -23.97 28.03
C SER A 618 -11.56 -25.41 27.58
N SER A 619 -10.45 -25.66 26.87
CA SER A 619 -10.01 -27.02 26.52
C SER A 619 -9.76 -27.87 27.78
N VAL A 620 -9.00 -27.35 28.74
CA VAL A 620 -8.70 -28.06 30.01
C VAL A 620 -9.99 -28.41 30.77
N PHE A 621 -10.94 -27.48 30.86
CA PHE A 621 -12.24 -27.75 31.47
C PHE A 621 -12.96 -28.92 30.78
N GLY A 622 -13.02 -28.91 29.45
CA GLY A 622 -13.65 -29.97 28.66
C GLY A 622 -12.99 -31.33 28.88
N LEU A 623 -11.65 -31.36 28.85
CA LEU A 623 -10.86 -32.56 29.09
C LEU A 623 -11.07 -33.13 30.50
N LEU A 624 -11.01 -32.29 31.53
CA LEU A 624 -11.25 -32.71 32.91
C LEU A 624 -12.67 -33.25 33.10
N LYS A 625 -13.67 -32.64 32.47
CA LYS A 625 -15.05 -33.12 32.51
C LYS A 625 -15.20 -34.51 31.91
N ILE A 626 -14.57 -34.77 30.77
CA ILE A 626 -14.58 -36.10 30.13
C ILE A 626 -13.79 -37.11 30.98
N GLY A 627 -12.59 -36.75 31.42
CA GLY A 627 -11.71 -37.65 32.18
C GLY A 627 -12.28 -38.03 33.55
N VAL A 628 -12.85 -37.07 34.28
CA VAL A 628 -13.52 -37.34 35.56
C VAL A 628 -14.80 -38.12 35.36
N GLY A 629 -15.57 -37.84 34.30
CA GLY A 629 -16.77 -38.60 33.95
C GLY A 629 -16.51 -40.05 33.52
N ALA A 630 -15.27 -40.40 33.17
CA ALA A 630 -14.87 -41.77 32.86
C ALA A 630 -14.63 -42.63 34.12
N VAL A 631 -14.51 -42.03 35.31
CA VAL A 631 -14.35 -42.75 36.57
C VAL A 631 -15.71 -43.24 37.05
N ASP A 632 -15.81 -44.54 37.35
CA ASP A 632 -17.06 -45.17 37.77
C ASP A 632 -17.62 -44.56 39.07
N ASN A 633 -18.94 -44.35 39.11
CA ASN A 633 -19.62 -43.76 40.27
C ASN A 633 -19.43 -44.58 41.56
N GLY A 634 -19.24 -45.89 41.46
CA GLY A 634 -18.94 -46.76 42.60
C GLY A 634 -17.64 -46.39 43.33
N GLN A 635 -16.67 -45.74 42.65
CA GLN A 635 -15.47 -45.20 43.32
C GLN A 635 -15.82 -44.05 44.28
N TYR A 636 -16.80 -43.23 43.92
CA TYR A 636 -17.29 -42.17 44.80
C TYR A 636 -18.03 -42.76 46.01
N GLU A 637 -18.93 -43.73 45.76
CA GLU A 637 -19.70 -44.40 46.81
C GLU A 637 -18.79 -45.12 47.81
N ALA A 638 -17.78 -45.86 47.33
CA ALA A 638 -16.81 -46.55 48.16
C ALA A 638 -15.97 -45.58 49.01
N ALA A 639 -15.52 -44.46 48.42
CA ALA A 639 -14.75 -43.45 49.15
C ALA A 639 -15.57 -42.81 50.29
N TYR A 640 -16.84 -42.50 50.05
CA TYR A 640 -17.72 -41.96 51.09
C TYR A 640 -18.03 -42.99 52.18
N ALA A 641 -18.21 -44.27 51.82
CA ALA A 641 -18.40 -45.35 52.80
C ALA A 641 -17.18 -45.53 53.73
N LEU A 642 -15.97 -45.27 53.23
CA LEU A 642 -14.73 -45.26 54.00
C LEU A 642 -14.49 -43.96 54.80
N GLY A 643 -15.45 -43.03 54.80
CA GLY A 643 -15.38 -41.78 55.57
C GLY A 643 -14.52 -40.68 54.95
N HIS A 644 -14.15 -40.78 53.67
CA HIS A 644 -13.41 -39.70 52.99
C HIS A 644 -14.31 -38.48 52.75
N SER A 645 -13.74 -37.29 52.97
CA SER A 645 -14.41 -36.03 52.64
C SER A 645 -14.51 -35.84 51.12
N TYR A 646 -15.45 -35.00 50.65
CA TYR A 646 -15.59 -34.66 49.23
C TYR A 646 -14.28 -34.20 48.56
N ARG A 647 -13.48 -33.42 49.30
CA ARG A 647 -12.17 -32.95 48.85
C ARG A 647 -11.17 -34.10 48.76
N ASP A 648 -11.13 -34.96 49.78
CA ASP A 648 -10.26 -36.13 49.79
C ASP A 648 -10.61 -37.11 48.68
N THR A 649 -11.90 -37.43 48.51
CA THR A 649 -12.39 -38.30 47.44
C THR A 649 -11.93 -37.78 46.08
N PHE A 650 -12.09 -36.48 45.80
CA PHE A 650 -11.68 -35.93 44.52
C PHE A 650 -10.16 -35.94 44.32
N PHE A 651 -9.39 -35.33 45.23
CA PHE A 651 -7.95 -35.12 45.00
C PHE A 651 -7.11 -36.39 45.21
N LYS A 652 -7.53 -37.32 46.07
CA LYS A 652 -6.76 -38.54 46.38
C LYS A 652 -7.20 -39.76 45.58
N ILE A 653 -8.45 -39.81 45.12
CA ILE A 653 -9.02 -41.01 44.50
C ILE A 653 -9.41 -40.75 43.05
N ILE A 654 -10.31 -39.79 42.80
CA ILE A 654 -10.90 -39.57 41.47
C ILE A 654 -9.92 -38.92 40.50
N LEU A 655 -9.35 -37.77 40.85
CA LEU A 655 -8.47 -37.00 39.96
C LEU A 655 -7.24 -37.81 39.51
N PRO A 656 -6.53 -38.56 40.40
CA PRO A 656 -5.44 -39.42 39.96
C PRO A 656 -5.85 -40.52 38.98
N GLN A 657 -7.09 -41.02 39.05
CA GLN A 657 -7.63 -42.01 38.11
C GLN A 657 -8.05 -41.35 36.78
N ALA A 658 -8.57 -40.14 36.83
CA ALA A 658 -8.97 -39.36 35.65
C ALA A 658 -7.78 -38.87 34.82
N LEU A 659 -6.68 -38.45 35.46
CA LEU A 659 -5.53 -37.83 34.80
C LEU A 659 -4.93 -38.67 33.66
N PRO A 660 -4.70 -40.00 33.81
CA PRO A 660 -4.25 -40.85 32.70
C PRO A 660 -5.15 -40.83 31.46
N HIS A 661 -6.46 -40.58 31.61
CA HIS A 661 -7.39 -40.43 30.49
C HIS A 661 -7.31 -39.04 29.83
N VAL A 662 -6.88 -38.03 30.58
CA VAL A 662 -6.79 -36.62 30.15
C VAL A 662 -5.46 -36.31 29.48
N LEU A 663 -4.35 -36.86 30.00
CA LEU A 663 -2.99 -36.49 29.61
C LEU A 663 -2.70 -36.58 28.09
N PRO A 664 -3.10 -37.65 27.37
CA PRO A 664 -2.83 -37.74 25.93
C PRO A 664 -3.49 -36.61 25.12
N ALA A 665 -4.72 -36.23 25.48
CA ALA A 665 -5.43 -35.15 24.83
C ALA A 665 -4.87 -33.78 25.25
N TYR A 666 -4.52 -33.63 26.52
CA TYR A 666 -3.87 -32.42 27.05
C TYR A 666 -2.53 -32.14 26.35
N ARG A 667 -1.75 -33.19 26.04
CA ARG A 667 -0.53 -33.07 25.21
C ARG A 667 -0.86 -32.52 23.81
N GLY A 668 -1.93 -33.01 23.20
CA GLY A 668 -2.41 -32.53 21.90
C GLY A 668 -2.76 -31.03 21.94
N GLU A 669 -3.43 -30.58 22.99
CA GLU A 669 -3.77 -29.16 23.19
C GLU A 669 -2.52 -28.28 23.34
N ILE A 670 -1.49 -28.75 24.06
CA ILE A 670 -0.21 -28.02 24.19
C ILE A 670 0.46 -27.83 22.82
N VAL A 671 0.53 -28.90 22.02
CA VAL A 671 1.12 -28.85 20.67
C VAL A 671 0.29 -27.94 19.76
N GLY A 672 -1.04 -28.01 19.85
CA GLY A 672 -1.94 -27.12 19.11
C GLY A 672 -1.75 -25.65 19.47
N LEU A 673 -1.52 -25.34 20.75
CA LEU A 673 -1.31 -23.98 21.22
C LEU A 673 -0.04 -23.34 20.64
N ILE A 674 1.06 -24.09 20.54
CA ILE A 674 2.31 -23.60 19.92
C ILE A 674 2.06 -23.18 18.48
N LYS A 675 1.32 -23.99 17.71
CA LYS A 675 0.96 -23.66 16.32
C LYS A 675 0.06 -22.44 16.26
N ALA A 676 -0.91 -22.37 17.19
CA ALA A 676 -1.84 -21.26 17.23
C ALA A 676 -1.17 -19.91 17.48
N THR A 677 0.06 -19.85 18.04
CA THR A 677 0.76 -18.58 18.19
C THR A 677 1.09 -17.92 16.85
N SER A 678 1.09 -18.64 15.73
CA SER A 678 1.38 -18.08 14.39
C SER A 678 0.42 -16.97 13.97
N VAL A 679 -0.71 -16.83 14.65
CA VAL A 679 -1.75 -15.83 14.33
C VAL A 679 -1.64 -14.55 15.16
N VAL A 680 -0.67 -14.45 16.08
CA VAL A 680 -0.53 -13.23 16.92
C VAL A 680 0.02 -12.04 16.13
N GLY A 681 0.57 -12.26 14.93
CA GLY A 681 0.98 -11.18 14.02
C GLY A 681 -0.13 -10.16 13.71
N TYR A 682 -1.39 -10.61 13.72
CA TYR A 682 -2.57 -9.75 13.53
C TYR A 682 -2.84 -8.75 14.67
N ILE A 683 -2.14 -8.89 15.81
CA ILE A 683 -2.25 -7.95 16.94
C ILE A 683 -0.89 -7.33 17.28
N ALA A 684 -0.08 -7.07 16.25
CA ALA A 684 1.24 -6.44 16.34
C ALA A 684 2.23 -7.19 17.26
N VAL A 685 2.12 -8.52 17.35
CA VAL A 685 3.06 -9.36 18.10
C VAL A 685 3.98 -10.11 17.13
N GLN A 686 5.28 -10.01 17.38
CA GLN A 686 6.31 -10.60 16.54
C GLN A 686 6.69 -11.99 17.04
N ASP A 687 5.87 -12.99 16.69
CA ASP A 687 6.21 -14.39 16.92
C ASP A 687 7.17 -14.94 15.84
N LEU A 688 7.48 -16.23 15.91
CA LEU A 688 8.33 -16.89 14.93
C LEU A 688 7.83 -16.73 13.48
N THR A 689 6.52 -16.85 13.25
CA THR A 689 5.96 -16.71 11.90
C THR A 689 6.14 -15.29 11.38
N LYS A 690 5.74 -14.27 12.17
CA LYS A 690 5.88 -12.87 11.79
C LYS A 690 7.34 -12.45 11.59
N MET A 691 8.27 -12.98 12.40
CA MET A 691 9.70 -12.75 12.20
C MET A 691 10.22 -13.36 10.90
N GLY A 692 9.76 -14.56 10.55
CA GLY A 692 10.07 -15.16 9.26
C GLY A 692 9.50 -14.36 8.08
N ASP A 693 8.29 -13.80 8.22
CA ASP A 693 7.71 -12.90 7.21
C ASP A 693 8.52 -11.61 7.04
N ILE A 694 9.02 -11.02 8.13
CA ILE A 694 9.92 -9.85 8.08
C ILE A 694 11.21 -10.18 7.34
N VAL A 695 11.84 -11.33 7.63
CA VAL A 695 13.04 -11.78 6.93
C VAL A 695 12.76 -12.05 5.45
N ARG A 696 11.61 -12.68 5.15
CA ARG A 696 11.16 -12.94 3.78
C ARG A 696 10.95 -11.63 3.01
N SER A 697 10.38 -10.61 3.63
CA SER A 697 10.17 -9.31 2.96
C SER A 697 11.47 -8.56 2.69
N ARG A 698 12.51 -8.77 3.50
CA ARG A 698 13.83 -8.14 3.25
C ARG A 698 14.71 -8.89 2.26
N THR A 699 14.57 -10.21 2.25
CA THR A 699 15.33 -11.07 1.34
C THR A 699 14.63 -11.22 0.00
N TYR A 700 13.32 -10.98 -0.02
CA TYR A 700 12.40 -11.32 -1.11
C TYR A 700 12.45 -12.81 -1.51
N GLU A 701 12.96 -13.66 -0.61
CA GLU A 701 13.14 -15.09 -0.84
C GLU A 701 12.27 -15.86 0.14
N ALA A 702 11.36 -16.68 -0.38
CA ALA A 702 10.43 -17.44 0.47
C ALA A 702 11.02 -18.76 0.99
N PHE A 703 11.95 -19.37 0.26
CA PHE A 703 12.36 -20.77 0.49
C PHE A 703 12.96 -20.99 1.88
N PHE A 704 14.11 -20.38 2.19
CA PHE A 704 14.78 -20.60 3.48
C PHE A 704 13.99 -20.06 4.68
N PRO A 705 13.36 -18.86 4.65
CA PRO A 705 12.54 -18.40 5.76
C PRO A 705 11.40 -19.38 6.11
N LEU A 706 10.64 -19.86 5.12
CA LEU A 706 9.53 -20.78 5.37
C LEU A 706 10.01 -22.16 5.85
N ILE A 707 11.12 -22.66 5.29
CA ILE A 707 11.74 -23.91 5.77
C ILE A 707 12.25 -23.74 7.20
N ALA A 708 12.88 -22.61 7.53
CA ALA A 708 13.35 -22.31 8.87
C ALA A 708 12.20 -22.29 9.88
N ILE A 709 11.14 -21.53 9.59
CA ILE A 709 9.92 -21.47 10.41
C ILE A 709 9.39 -22.89 10.64
N THR A 710 9.23 -23.66 9.57
CA THR A 710 8.69 -25.04 9.64
C THR A 710 9.55 -25.95 10.51
N VAL A 711 10.87 -25.96 10.29
CA VAL A 711 11.82 -26.80 11.04
C VAL A 711 11.84 -26.38 12.52
N ILE A 712 11.87 -25.07 12.79
CA ILE A 712 11.90 -24.56 14.16
C ILE A 712 10.60 -24.93 14.89
N TYR A 713 9.42 -24.72 14.30
CA TYR A 713 8.15 -25.16 14.90
C TYR A 713 8.15 -26.67 15.15
N PHE A 714 8.61 -27.47 14.19
CA PHE A 714 8.69 -28.92 14.35
C PHE A 714 9.60 -29.32 15.52
N VAL A 715 10.77 -28.67 15.67
CA VAL A 715 11.69 -28.92 16.78
C VAL A 715 11.07 -28.47 18.11
N LEU A 716 10.43 -27.30 18.17
CA LEU A 716 9.76 -26.81 19.37
C LEU A 716 8.64 -27.75 19.83
N GLU A 717 7.80 -28.19 18.89
CA GLU A 717 6.73 -29.18 19.13
C GLU A 717 7.30 -30.51 19.62
N TRP A 718 8.37 -30.99 18.99
CA TRP A 718 9.02 -32.23 19.37
C TRP A 718 9.61 -32.15 20.78
N LEU A 719 10.33 -31.07 21.10
CA LEU A 719 10.93 -30.85 22.42
C LEU A 719 9.87 -30.76 23.52
N ILE A 720 8.81 -29.99 23.31
CA ILE A 720 7.72 -29.85 24.29
C ILE A 720 6.93 -31.17 24.39
N GLY A 721 6.68 -31.84 23.26
CA GLY A 721 6.07 -33.16 23.23
C GLY A 721 6.87 -34.22 24.01
N LEU A 722 8.20 -34.18 23.94
CA LEU A 722 9.08 -35.03 24.74
C LEU A 722 8.99 -34.70 26.24
N MET A 723 8.99 -33.42 26.61
CA MET A 723 8.83 -33.01 28.02
C MET A 723 7.52 -33.54 28.60
N VAL A 724 6.40 -33.39 27.88
CA VAL A 724 5.10 -33.90 28.32
C VAL A 724 5.07 -35.43 28.39
N SER A 725 5.64 -36.12 27.40
CA SER A 725 5.74 -37.59 27.41
C SER A 725 6.52 -38.11 28.62
N HIS A 726 7.60 -37.41 28.99
CA HIS A 726 8.38 -37.77 30.16
C HIS A 726 7.57 -37.58 31.46
N MET A 727 6.74 -36.55 31.55
CA MET A 727 5.80 -36.38 32.65
C MET A 727 4.78 -37.52 32.68
N GLU A 728 4.21 -37.93 31.54
CA GLU A 728 3.23 -39.04 31.44
C GLU A 728 3.80 -40.37 31.98
N LEU A 729 5.03 -40.72 31.60
CA LEU A 729 5.70 -41.96 32.04
C LEU A 729 5.82 -42.04 33.57
N ASN A 730 6.05 -40.90 34.26
CA ASN A 730 6.17 -40.86 35.71
C ASN A 730 4.83 -41.09 36.44
N TYR A 731 3.69 -40.80 35.79
CA TYR A 731 2.36 -40.97 36.39
C TYR A 731 1.67 -42.29 36.01
N ASN A 732 2.07 -42.97 34.93
CA ASN A 732 1.45 -44.21 34.47
C ASN A 732 1.61 -45.35 35.50
N PRO A 733 0.54 -45.80 36.17
CA PRO A 733 0.62 -46.83 37.21
C PRO A 733 1.17 -48.17 36.69
N LYS A 734 0.93 -48.48 35.40
CA LYS A 734 1.35 -49.74 34.76
C LYS A 734 2.85 -49.81 34.50
N GLN A 735 3.56 -48.68 34.57
CA GLN A 735 4.99 -48.58 34.32
C GLN A 735 5.80 -48.27 35.59
N ARG A 736 5.14 -48.17 36.76
CA ARG A 736 5.82 -48.01 38.04
C ARG A 736 6.67 -49.24 38.34
N THR A 737 7.89 -49.02 38.81
CA THR A 737 8.76 -50.12 39.25
C THR A 737 8.18 -50.80 40.49
N ARG A 738 8.45 -52.10 40.66
CA ARG A 738 7.97 -52.88 41.81
C ARG A 738 8.31 -52.23 43.16
N GLN A 739 9.48 -51.59 43.27
CA GLN A 739 9.88 -50.81 44.45
C GLN A 739 8.99 -49.58 44.72
N GLN A 740 8.54 -48.88 43.67
CA GLN A 740 7.63 -47.73 43.82
C GLN A 740 6.20 -48.17 44.16
N ILE A 741 5.75 -49.32 43.65
CA ILE A 741 4.44 -49.90 44.00
C ILE A 741 4.42 -50.33 45.48
N LEU A 742 5.51 -50.90 45.97
CA LEU A 742 5.65 -51.37 47.36
C LEU A 742 6.03 -50.25 48.35
N LYS A 743 6.22 -49.01 47.89
CA LYS A 743 6.65 -47.89 48.73
C LYS A 743 5.51 -47.47 49.68
N GLY A 744 5.60 -47.89 50.94
CA GLY A 744 4.58 -47.63 51.97
C GLY A 744 3.83 -48.89 52.44
N VAL A 745 4.04 -50.03 51.79
CA VAL A 745 3.59 -51.33 52.31
C VAL A 745 4.62 -51.79 53.34
N LYS A 746 4.27 -51.74 54.63
CA LYS A 746 5.04 -52.44 55.67
C LYS A 746 4.69 -53.91 55.55
N GLU A 747 5.68 -54.78 55.33
CA GLU A 747 5.46 -56.22 55.18
C GLU A 747 4.95 -56.93 56.46
N ASN A 748 4.66 -56.19 57.54
CA ASN A 748 4.28 -56.71 58.86
C ASN A 748 3.00 -56.06 59.46
N ASP A 749 2.14 -55.40 58.67
CA ASP A 749 0.79 -54.94 59.12
C ASP A 749 -0.34 -55.77 58.50
#